data_AF-A0A642USI8-F1
#
_entry.id   AF-A0A642USI8-F1
#
_cell.length_a   1.000
_cell.length_b   1.000
_cell.length_c   1.000
_cell.angle_alpha   90.00
_cell.angle_beta   90.00
_cell.angle_gamma   90.00
#
_symmetry.space_group_name_H-M   'P 1'
#
loop_
_entity.id
_entity.type
_entity.pdbx_description
1 polymer ?
#
loop_
_entity_poly.entity_id
_entity_poly.type
_entity_poly.pdbx_seq_one_letter_code
_entity_poly.pdbx_strand_id
1 'polypeptide(L)'
;MNLMDMLSGGDSPYDPSVQLMDEGAAEPAQSMHLSHSHIYYLPTLLTTLQRELVEVVISMFRKEIDSISLEKQSRTRISNLVDAPDDVPSTSTPQFSNFDKIRLLFDQLMIIDKHPSLLVDHFIPRKLILSELNERVLTLSTKLQMIDRVVDGLIDGLKSTNNSGYHMLLVAQSAREIELVEGLIIGKDLYYQNLSNSKLYDDKCPIPSDLGGRLVIYMITSSQLYNNYIPETIGGAKWEHSSSSSSPEPRSYRRRQAQMEYPVRSQNSQFNLIMSLDTKLDPSSPSLEFLRPEHHRTPMIIPVPVNSIEHIVSQLQEPSLSLTESYTQWQLQVIEALIMNWDNPIPCDESEFYLKYYGANLNKLLPYLLHWHESEEINLSDLMEPFNRQLGMGFSTGAMLAKLATIVDRGSTLEQGELGVASTMILPLRSFDYESFKSTLAEILNNKLINLSYQSQSIENSTLMRWRSDQTKRQLEYDIKEDDIAAKFRKLRRVQEDATSVEQKLTRYESYYTKYQLSKIEWDSKINFLRASANKSGAQIREVVIPGQQTKIKELSNELETLTDIHIKLDCDYESLREKYQGTSADAVQLSSQLRQLKQKLKMISSKAEGSGATQLPSSMRRDAMGEASIRLKRCRDENDFLKGFIESRIDRVLAERHEKDQANSGGRRSRQGTPI
;
A
#
# COMPACT_ATOMS: atom_id res chain seq x y z
N MET A 1 16.87 59.39 -49.51
CA MET A 1 17.73 58.49 -48.71
C MET A 1 17.65 57.11 -49.32
N ASN A 2 18.80 56.48 -49.50
CA ASN A 2 19.00 55.32 -50.39
C ASN A 2 18.81 53.99 -49.64
N LEU A 3 18.29 52.98 -50.34
CA LEU A 3 17.95 51.63 -49.85
C LEU A 3 19.17 50.76 -49.41
N MET A 4 20.38 51.32 -49.40
CA MET A 4 21.63 50.63 -49.05
C MET A 4 22.05 50.82 -47.58
N ASP A 5 21.44 51.75 -46.84
CA ASP A 5 21.79 52.01 -45.42
C ASP A 5 21.07 51.10 -44.41
N MET A 6 20.14 50.24 -44.85
CA MET A 6 19.37 49.36 -43.94
C MET A 6 19.89 47.92 -43.82
N LEU A 7 20.93 47.53 -44.56
CA LEU A 7 21.39 46.13 -44.64
C LEU A 7 22.80 45.87 -44.07
N SER A 8 23.37 46.77 -43.26
CA SER A 8 24.70 46.55 -42.69
C SER A 8 24.78 46.85 -41.18
N GLY A 9 24.81 45.76 -40.40
CA GLY A 9 25.32 45.71 -39.02
C GLY A 9 24.25 45.32 -38.01
N GLY A 10 24.32 44.20 -37.29
CA GLY A 10 25.37 43.20 -37.12
C GLY A 10 25.04 42.43 -35.85
N ASP A 11 25.16 41.10 -35.90
CA ASP A 11 24.83 40.16 -34.85
C ASP A 11 25.57 40.39 -33.52
N SER A 12 24.85 40.30 -32.41
CA SER A 12 25.34 39.71 -31.16
C SER A 12 24.17 39.11 -30.36
N PRO A 13 24.24 37.84 -29.93
CA PRO A 13 23.14 37.14 -29.28
C PRO A 13 23.15 37.32 -27.75
N TYR A 14 21.97 37.26 -27.14
CA TYR A 14 21.63 37.31 -25.70
C TYR A 14 21.11 38.65 -25.16
N ASP A 15 19.80 38.86 -25.30
CA ASP A 15 18.97 39.53 -24.30
C ASP A 15 17.53 38.94 -24.35
N PRO A 16 17.03 38.21 -23.33
CA PRO A 16 15.74 37.55 -23.36
C PRO A 16 14.62 38.47 -22.85
N SER A 17 14.50 39.68 -23.39
CA SER A 17 13.53 40.66 -22.90
C SER A 17 12.88 41.53 -23.99
N VAL A 18 12.52 40.96 -25.14
CA VAL A 18 11.61 41.61 -26.10
C VAL A 18 10.61 40.60 -26.68
N GLN A 19 9.39 40.60 -26.13
CA GLN A 19 8.23 39.94 -26.71
C GLN A 19 7.76 40.75 -27.93
N LEU A 20 8.05 40.26 -29.13
CA LEU A 20 7.35 40.66 -30.35
C LEU A 20 5.96 40.00 -30.33
N MET A 21 4.93 40.84 -30.30
CA MET A 21 3.53 40.43 -30.42
C MET A 21 3.30 39.84 -31.82
N ASP A 22 3.05 38.54 -31.87
CA ASP A 22 2.47 37.87 -33.03
C ASP A 22 0.98 37.65 -32.73
N GLU A 23 0.14 38.36 -33.49
CA GLU A 23 -1.32 38.31 -33.41
C GLU A 23 -1.82 36.96 -33.95
N GLY A 24 -2.12 36.05 -33.04
CA GLY A 24 -2.72 34.75 -33.34
C GLY A 24 -2.77 33.78 -32.16
N ALA A 25 -2.42 34.24 -30.95
CA ALA A 25 -2.61 33.45 -29.74
C ALA A 25 -4.10 33.35 -29.45
N ALA A 26 -4.65 32.13 -29.59
CA ALA A 26 -5.89 31.78 -28.91
C ALA A 26 -5.76 32.23 -27.45
N GLU A 27 -6.64 33.14 -27.04
CA GLU A 27 -6.70 33.61 -25.67
C GLU A 27 -6.69 32.37 -24.74
N PRO A 28 -5.93 32.38 -23.64
CA PRO A 28 -6.06 31.33 -22.64
C PRO A 28 -7.52 31.35 -22.20
N ALA A 29 -8.26 30.33 -22.63
CA ALA A 29 -9.66 30.16 -22.28
C ALA A 29 -9.75 30.34 -20.77
N GLN A 30 -10.53 31.34 -20.36
CA GLN A 30 -10.92 31.57 -18.98
C GLN A 30 -11.26 30.21 -18.39
N SER A 31 -10.48 29.78 -17.39
CA SER A 31 -10.75 28.59 -16.60
C SER A 31 -12.25 28.59 -16.29
N MET A 32 -12.98 27.63 -16.84
CA MET A 32 -14.41 27.52 -16.57
C MET A 32 -14.55 27.22 -15.07
N HIS A 33 -14.76 28.28 -14.29
CA HIS A 33 -15.51 28.23 -13.05
C HIS A 33 -16.94 27.86 -13.42
N LEU A 34 -17.13 26.61 -13.83
CA LEU A 34 -18.41 25.95 -13.79
C LEU A 34 -18.53 25.41 -12.38
N SER A 35 -18.88 26.30 -11.45
CA SER A 35 -19.38 25.98 -10.11
C SER A 35 -20.70 25.23 -10.25
N HIS A 36 -20.67 24.01 -10.78
CA HIS A 36 -21.73 23.05 -10.64
C HIS A 36 -21.59 22.47 -9.23
N SER A 37 -22.40 23.01 -8.33
CA SER A 37 -22.85 22.41 -7.07
C SER A 37 -22.26 21.03 -6.76
N HIS A 38 -21.20 21.03 -5.96
CA HIS A 38 -20.63 19.88 -5.24
C HIS A 38 -20.00 18.75 -6.07
N ILE A 39 -19.38 19.10 -7.20
CA ILE A 39 -18.49 18.22 -7.97
C ILE A 39 -17.03 18.50 -7.58
N TYR A 40 -16.32 17.45 -7.16
CA TYR A 40 -14.95 17.54 -6.68
C TYR A 40 -14.04 16.63 -7.50
N TYR A 41 -13.08 17.24 -8.19
CA TYR A 41 -11.99 16.55 -8.87
C TYR A 41 -10.86 16.31 -7.86
N LEU A 42 -10.52 15.05 -7.61
CA LEU A 42 -9.48 14.70 -6.65
C LEU A 42 -8.18 14.34 -7.39
N PRO A 43 -7.07 15.05 -7.13
CA PRO A 43 -5.80 14.72 -7.76
C PRO A 43 -5.29 13.34 -7.31
N THR A 44 -4.99 12.47 -8.27
CA THR A 44 -4.26 11.20 -8.09
C THR A 44 -2.94 11.24 -8.88
N LEU A 45 -2.07 10.25 -8.70
CA LEU A 45 -0.84 10.12 -9.49
C LEU A 45 -1.01 9.08 -10.61
N LEU A 46 -0.03 8.93 -11.50
CA LEU A 46 0.09 7.75 -12.37
C LEU A 46 1.13 6.81 -11.76
N THR A 47 0.84 5.49 -11.75
CA THR A 47 1.84 4.51 -11.32
C THR A 47 3.05 4.50 -12.25
N THR A 48 4.19 4.00 -11.76
CA THR A 48 5.39 3.82 -12.59
C THR A 48 5.07 3.03 -13.88
N LEU A 49 4.30 1.95 -13.78
CA LEU A 49 3.87 1.17 -14.94
C LEU A 49 2.96 1.97 -15.88
N GLN A 50 1.99 2.72 -15.36
CA GLN A 50 1.13 3.58 -16.20
C GLN A 50 1.96 4.61 -16.96
N ARG A 51 2.95 5.22 -16.30
CA ARG A 51 3.86 6.18 -16.95
C ARG A 51 4.67 5.55 -18.08
N GLU A 52 5.28 4.40 -17.81
CA GLU A 52 6.03 3.68 -18.83
C GLU A 52 5.16 3.22 -20.00
N LEU A 53 3.92 2.79 -19.75
CA LEU A 53 3.00 2.39 -20.81
C LEU A 53 2.59 3.58 -21.68
N VAL A 54 2.37 4.76 -21.09
CA VAL A 54 2.11 5.99 -21.85
C VAL A 54 3.31 6.34 -22.74
N GLU A 55 4.54 6.26 -22.21
CA GLU A 55 5.76 6.50 -23.00
C GLU A 55 5.89 5.50 -24.16
N VAL A 56 5.66 4.22 -23.91
CA VAL A 56 5.67 3.17 -24.93
C VAL A 56 4.63 3.46 -26.00
N VAL A 57 3.40 3.80 -25.62
CA VAL A 57 2.34 4.11 -26.59
C VAL A 57 2.69 5.37 -27.39
N ILE A 58 3.14 6.46 -26.78
CA ILE A 58 3.57 7.67 -27.50
C ILE A 58 4.70 7.34 -28.48
N SER A 59 5.67 6.53 -28.05
CA SER A 59 6.81 6.13 -28.89
C SER A 59 6.42 5.26 -30.10
N MET A 60 5.39 4.42 -29.97
CA MET A 60 4.86 3.63 -31.09
C MET A 60 4.24 4.50 -32.19
N PHE A 61 3.60 5.61 -31.80
CA PHE A 61 2.91 6.55 -32.72
C PHE A 61 3.76 7.76 -33.10
N ARG A 62 5.07 7.75 -32.81
CA ARG A 62 5.97 8.87 -33.07
C ARG A 62 5.93 9.34 -34.53
N LYS A 63 6.07 8.42 -35.47
CA LYS A 63 6.23 8.78 -36.90
C LYS A 63 4.98 9.48 -37.43
N GLU A 64 3.84 9.12 -36.88
CA GLU A 64 2.53 9.63 -37.23
C GLU A 64 2.29 10.99 -36.59
N ILE A 65 2.67 11.16 -35.33
CA ILE A 65 2.64 12.47 -34.64
C ILE A 65 3.57 13.46 -35.37
N ASP A 66 4.78 13.02 -35.73
CA ASP A 66 5.75 13.83 -36.47
C ASP A 66 5.19 14.24 -37.84
N SER A 67 4.62 13.30 -38.62
CA SER A 67 4.05 13.62 -39.94
C SER A 67 2.88 14.60 -39.88
N ILE A 68 1.97 14.41 -38.92
CA ILE A 68 0.76 15.24 -38.81
C ILE A 68 1.12 16.65 -38.29
N SER A 69 2.08 16.74 -37.37
CA SER A 69 2.57 18.03 -36.85
C SER A 69 3.31 18.83 -37.93
N LEU A 70 4.06 18.15 -38.80
CA LEU A 70 4.75 18.76 -39.94
C LEU A 70 3.76 19.21 -41.05
N GLU A 71 2.70 18.44 -41.32
CA GLU A 71 1.62 18.84 -42.24
C GLU A 71 0.86 20.09 -41.74
N LYS A 72 0.66 20.22 -40.43
CA LYS A 72 0.05 21.42 -39.81
C LYS A 72 0.96 22.65 -39.95
N GLN A 73 2.29 22.48 -39.85
CA GLN A 73 3.26 23.55 -40.15
C GLN A 73 3.33 23.91 -41.64
N SER A 74 3.14 22.93 -42.54
CA SER A 74 3.23 23.18 -43.98
C SER A 74 1.99 23.92 -44.51
N ARG A 75 0.80 23.69 -43.94
CA ARG A 75 -0.45 24.41 -44.27
C ARG A 75 -0.53 25.83 -43.71
N THR A 76 0.19 26.12 -42.62
CA THR A 76 0.24 27.45 -41.99
C THR A 76 1.29 28.38 -42.62
N ARG A 77 2.17 27.85 -43.49
CA ARG A 77 3.12 28.65 -44.27
C ARG A 77 2.48 29.14 -45.57
N ILE A 78 2.46 30.47 -45.75
CA ILE A 78 1.88 31.19 -46.90
C ILE A 78 2.39 30.65 -48.26
N SER A 79 3.61 30.09 -48.31
CA SER A 79 4.22 29.55 -49.53
C SER A 79 3.55 28.31 -50.12
N ASN A 80 2.77 27.56 -49.34
CA ASN A 80 2.17 26.29 -49.78
C ASN A 80 0.68 26.38 -50.11
N LEU A 81 0.06 27.55 -49.88
CA LEU A 81 -1.33 27.82 -50.29
C LEU A 81 -1.49 28.03 -51.81
N VAL A 82 -0.38 28.17 -52.54
CA VAL A 82 -0.35 28.44 -53.99
C VAL A 82 -0.17 27.16 -54.83
N ASP A 83 0.36 26.08 -54.24
CA ASP A 83 0.70 24.83 -54.95
C ASP A 83 -0.21 23.64 -54.59
N ALA A 84 -1.50 23.85 -54.38
CA ALA A 84 -2.45 22.74 -54.28
C ALA A 84 -2.99 22.39 -55.68
N PRO A 85 -2.49 21.34 -56.37
CA PRO A 85 -3.25 20.73 -57.45
C PRO A 85 -4.31 19.80 -56.87
N ASP A 86 -5.44 19.77 -57.58
CA ASP A 86 -6.63 18.98 -57.32
C ASP A 86 -6.38 17.48 -57.05
N ASP A 87 -7.29 16.92 -56.26
CA ASP A 87 -7.51 15.50 -55.98
C ASP A 87 -7.08 14.54 -57.11
N VAL A 88 -6.09 13.69 -56.83
CA VAL A 88 -5.90 12.42 -57.53
C VAL A 88 -6.05 11.29 -56.53
N PRO A 89 -7.12 10.46 -56.61
CA PRO A 89 -7.26 9.29 -55.76
C PRO A 89 -6.29 8.21 -56.24
N SER A 90 -5.13 8.10 -55.62
CA SER A 90 -4.19 7.01 -55.88
C SER A 90 -4.70 5.72 -55.26
N THR A 91 -4.98 4.77 -56.14
CA THR A 91 -5.43 3.41 -55.92
C THR A 91 -4.45 2.58 -55.07
N SER A 92 -5.02 1.69 -54.24
CA SER A 92 -4.46 0.48 -53.59
C SER A 92 -4.03 0.57 -52.11
N THR A 93 -4.66 -0.31 -51.31
CA THR A 93 -4.64 -0.51 -49.85
C THR A 93 -5.62 0.37 -49.03
N PRO A 94 -6.46 -0.22 -48.16
CA PRO A 94 -7.31 0.56 -47.25
C PRO A 94 -6.42 1.19 -46.19
N GLN A 95 -5.85 2.35 -46.51
CA GLN A 95 -5.04 3.10 -45.57
C GLN A 95 -5.98 3.69 -44.52
N PHE A 96 -5.82 3.25 -43.27
CA PHE A 96 -6.44 3.85 -42.10
C PHE A 96 -6.26 5.37 -42.16
N SER A 97 -7.35 6.13 -42.05
CA SER A 97 -7.27 7.59 -42.15
C SER A 97 -6.42 8.14 -41.00
N ASN A 98 -5.70 9.25 -41.21
CA ASN A 98 -4.91 9.89 -40.14
C ASN A 98 -5.77 10.19 -38.89
N PHE A 99 -7.07 10.42 -39.09
CA PHE A 99 -8.07 10.59 -38.05
C PHE A 99 -8.25 9.35 -37.16
N ASP A 100 -8.37 8.18 -37.77
CA ASP A 100 -8.59 6.94 -37.03
C ASP A 100 -7.34 6.54 -36.20
N LYS A 101 -6.14 6.91 -36.66
CA LYS A 101 -4.88 6.71 -35.94
C LYS A 101 -4.79 7.59 -34.69
N ILE A 102 -5.10 8.88 -34.80
CA ILE A 102 -5.13 9.82 -33.66
C ILE A 102 -6.17 9.35 -32.64
N ARG A 103 -7.36 8.95 -33.12
CA ARG A 103 -8.42 8.44 -32.26
C ARG A 103 -7.98 7.19 -31.50
N LEU A 104 -7.34 6.24 -32.19
CA LEU A 104 -6.85 5.02 -31.54
C LEU A 104 -5.80 5.35 -30.47
N LEU A 105 -4.85 6.24 -30.76
CA LEU A 105 -3.86 6.71 -29.78
C LEU A 105 -4.53 7.35 -28.55
N PHE A 106 -5.44 8.29 -28.78
CA PHE A 106 -6.19 8.97 -27.72
C PHE A 106 -6.95 7.96 -26.85
N ASP A 107 -7.68 7.02 -27.47
CA ASP A 107 -8.45 6.01 -26.77
C ASP A 107 -7.54 5.07 -25.95
N GLN A 108 -6.36 4.70 -26.46
CA GLN A 108 -5.41 3.87 -25.70
C GLN A 108 -4.83 4.60 -24.49
N LEU A 109 -4.50 5.89 -24.61
CA LEU A 109 -4.00 6.70 -23.51
C LEU A 109 -5.06 6.87 -22.41
N MET A 110 -6.32 7.12 -22.80
CA MET A 110 -7.45 7.17 -21.86
C MET A 110 -7.68 5.84 -21.13
N ILE A 111 -7.45 4.70 -21.79
CA ILE A 111 -7.56 3.38 -21.14
C ILE A 111 -6.44 3.18 -20.10
N ILE A 112 -5.21 3.62 -20.40
CA ILE A 112 -4.06 3.49 -19.49
C ILE A 112 -4.28 4.29 -18.20
N ASP A 113 -4.77 5.52 -18.31
CA ASP A 113 -5.05 6.41 -17.16
C ASP A 113 -6.03 5.78 -16.16
N LYS A 114 -6.95 4.95 -16.65
CA LYS A 114 -7.88 4.21 -15.80
C LYS A 114 -7.23 3.00 -15.14
N HIS A 115 -6.77 2.05 -15.96
CA HIS A 115 -6.13 0.84 -15.45
C HIS A 115 -5.34 0.09 -16.55
N PRO A 116 -4.05 -0.24 -16.32
CA PRO A 116 -3.22 -0.99 -17.29
C PRO A 116 -3.80 -2.33 -17.75
N SER A 117 -4.55 -3.02 -16.89
CA SER A 117 -5.15 -4.33 -17.22
C SER A 117 -6.30 -4.25 -18.22
N LEU A 118 -6.88 -3.07 -18.45
CA LEU A 118 -7.87 -2.87 -19.50
C LEU A 118 -7.23 -2.85 -20.89
N LEU A 119 -5.94 -2.48 -20.96
CA LEU A 119 -5.14 -2.50 -22.17
C LEU A 119 -4.63 -3.91 -22.49
N VAL A 120 -4.05 -4.57 -21.49
CA VAL A 120 -3.40 -5.88 -21.63
C VAL A 120 -4.04 -6.90 -20.69
N ASP A 121 -4.76 -7.85 -21.28
CA ASP A 121 -5.51 -8.88 -20.55
C ASP A 121 -4.59 -9.77 -19.66
N HIS A 122 -3.30 -9.88 -19.97
CA HIS A 122 -2.33 -10.62 -19.15
C HIS A 122 -2.13 -10.04 -17.74
N PHE A 123 -2.44 -8.75 -17.54
CA PHE A 123 -2.39 -8.14 -16.21
C PHE A 123 -3.62 -8.47 -15.36
N ILE A 124 -4.70 -9.00 -15.95
CA ILE A 124 -5.89 -9.42 -15.21
C ILE A 124 -5.63 -10.80 -14.59
N PRO A 125 -5.66 -10.93 -13.26
CA PRO A 125 -5.59 -12.23 -12.61
C PRO A 125 -6.78 -13.12 -13.01
N ARG A 126 -6.51 -14.40 -13.33
CA ARG A 126 -7.58 -15.35 -13.70
C ARG A 126 -8.59 -15.65 -12.59
N LYS A 127 -8.31 -15.24 -11.35
CA LYS A 127 -9.15 -15.47 -10.16
C LYS A 127 -9.26 -14.20 -9.32
N LEU A 128 -10.05 -13.22 -9.76
CA LEU A 128 -10.20 -11.91 -9.10
C LEU A 128 -10.78 -11.95 -7.66
N ILE A 129 -11.20 -13.12 -7.16
CA ILE A 129 -11.83 -13.29 -5.84
C ILE A 129 -10.80 -13.54 -4.72
N LEU A 130 -9.54 -13.89 -5.04
CA LEU A 130 -8.52 -14.18 -4.02
C LEU A 130 -7.88 -12.89 -3.48
N SER A 131 -7.82 -12.76 -2.15
CA SER A 131 -7.28 -11.57 -1.47
C SER A 131 -5.84 -11.22 -1.86
N GLU A 132 -4.98 -12.21 -2.13
CA GLU A 132 -3.59 -11.99 -2.59
C GLU A 132 -3.51 -11.20 -3.91
N LEU A 133 -4.57 -11.23 -4.72
CA LEU A 133 -4.62 -10.58 -6.02
C LEU A 133 -5.11 -9.13 -5.93
N ASN A 134 -5.72 -8.73 -4.81
CA ASN A 134 -6.20 -7.36 -4.60
C ASN A 134 -5.03 -6.39 -4.46
N GLU A 135 -3.99 -6.75 -3.70
CA GLU A 135 -2.76 -5.94 -3.62
C GLU A 135 -2.11 -5.74 -5.00
N ARG A 136 -2.10 -6.79 -5.82
CA ARG A 136 -1.54 -6.71 -7.18
C ARG A 136 -2.37 -5.82 -8.10
N VAL A 137 -3.70 -5.83 -8.00
CA VAL A 137 -4.56 -4.94 -8.79
C VAL A 137 -4.39 -3.48 -8.31
N LEU A 138 -4.27 -3.27 -7.00
CA LEU A 138 -4.03 -1.95 -6.42
C LEU A 138 -2.69 -1.36 -6.85
N THR A 139 -1.61 -2.13 -6.93
CA THR A 139 -0.30 -1.61 -7.37
C THR A 139 -0.27 -1.15 -8.84
N LEU A 140 -1.25 -1.56 -9.65
CA LEU A 140 -1.31 -1.22 -11.07
C LEU A 140 -2.01 0.13 -11.34
N SER A 141 -2.93 0.57 -10.48
CA SER A 141 -3.67 1.82 -10.66
C SER A 141 -3.89 2.57 -9.35
N THR A 142 -3.37 3.79 -9.30
CA THR A 142 -3.57 4.76 -8.22
C THR A 142 -5.02 5.21 -8.05
N LYS A 143 -5.85 5.18 -9.11
CA LYS A 143 -7.28 5.47 -9.00
C LYS A 143 -7.99 4.41 -8.18
N LEU A 144 -7.67 3.14 -8.42
CA LEU A 144 -8.19 2.04 -7.61
C LEU A 144 -7.66 2.13 -6.17
N GLN A 145 -6.39 2.51 -5.97
CA GLN A 145 -5.86 2.78 -4.62
C GLN A 145 -6.62 3.89 -3.90
N MET A 146 -7.03 4.94 -4.62
CA MET A 146 -7.82 6.02 -4.03
C MET A 146 -9.21 5.54 -3.63
N ILE A 147 -9.88 4.76 -4.49
CA ILE A 147 -11.18 4.15 -4.17
C ILE A 147 -11.07 3.23 -2.97
N ASP A 148 -10.04 2.39 -2.93
CA ASP A 148 -9.77 1.45 -1.85
C ASP A 148 -9.69 2.16 -0.49
N ARG A 149 -8.89 3.23 -0.43
CA ARG A 149 -8.71 4.05 0.77
C ARG A 149 -9.97 4.82 1.17
N VAL A 150 -10.75 5.30 0.20
CA VAL A 150 -12.03 5.95 0.49
C VAL A 150 -13.02 4.94 1.06
N VAL A 151 -13.12 3.75 0.47
CA VAL A 151 -14.01 2.68 0.95
C VAL A 151 -13.61 2.22 2.35
N ASP A 152 -12.32 1.95 2.60
CA ASP A 152 -11.85 1.54 3.93
C ASP A 152 -12.05 2.65 4.96
N GLY A 153 -11.76 3.89 4.60
CA GLY A 153 -11.99 5.05 5.44
C GLY A 153 -13.47 5.26 5.79
N LEU A 154 -14.38 5.03 4.85
CA LEU A 154 -15.82 5.06 5.11
C LEU A 154 -16.26 3.92 6.02
N ILE A 155 -15.77 2.69 5.81
CA ILE A 155 -16.09 1.54 6.67
C ILE A 155 -15.66 1.82 8.12
N ASP A 156 -14.45 2.31 8.34
CA ASP A 156 -13.93 2.59 9.68
C ASP A 156 -14.59 3.81 10.34
N GLY A 157 -14.91 4.84 9.54
CA GLY A 157 -15.68 6.00 9.99
C GLY A 157 -17.09 5.62 10.41
N LEU A 158 -17.76 4.76 9.64
CA LEU A 158 -19.14 4.35 9.90
C LEU A 158 -19.27 3.41 11.10
N LYS A 159 -18.27 2.56 11.40
CA LYS A 159 -18.22 1.78 12.65
C LYS A 159 -18.26 2.66 13.91
N SER A 160 -17.81 3.91 13.79
CA SER A 160 -17.75 4.86 14.91
C SER A 160 -19.06 5.66 15.08
N THR A 161 -19.93 5.66 14.07
CA THR A 161 -21.19 6.43 14.06
C THR A 161 -22.39 5.49 14.04
N ASN A 162 -23.30 5.60 15.02
CA ASN A 162 -24.56 4.83 15.06
C ASN A 162 -25.60 5.34 14.04
N ASN A 163 -25.17 5.72 12.84
CA ASN A 163 -26.03 6.36 11.85
C ASN A 163 -26.79 5.33 11.00
N SER A 164 -27.87 5.77 10.36
CA SER A 164 -28.50 5.01 9.27
C SER A 164 -27.47 4.66 8.19
N GLY A 165 -27.60 3.51 7.54
CA GLY A 165 -26.62 3.01 6.57
C GLY A 165 -26.22 4.04 5.51
N TYR A 166 -24.97 3.96 5.05
CA TYR A 166 -24.41 4.91 4.09
C TYR A 166 -24.45 4.33 2.68
N HIS A 167 -25.14 4.99 1.76
CA HIS A 167 -25.32 4.53 0.37
C HIS A 167 -24.36 5.27 -0.57
N MET A 168 -23.46 4.53 -1.21
CA MET A 168 -22.49 5.04 -2.19
C MET A 168 -22.82 4.50 -3.59
N LEU A 169 -22.85 5.38 -4.58
CA LEU A 169 -22.97 5.02 -6.00
C LEU A 169 -21.60 5.12 -6.68
N LEU A 170 -21.16 4.04 -7.32
CA LEU A 170 -19.95 3.98 -8.11
C LEU A 170 -20.29 3.85 -9.59
N VAL A 171 -19.83 4.81 -10.39
CA VAL A 171 -20.05 4.87 -11.84
C VAL A 171 -18.74 4.60 -12.58
N ALA A 172 -18.76 3.68 -13.53
CA ALA A 172 -17.59 3.35 -14.36
C ALA A 172 -17.96 3.35 -15.86
N GLN A 173 -16.99 3.49 -16.76
CA GLN A 173 -17.29 3.49 -18.20
C GLN A 173 -17.46 2.06 -18.74
N SER A 174 -16.66 1.12 -18.23
CA SER A 174 -16.60 -0.26 -18.73
C SER A 174 -17.08 -1.26 -17.69
N ALA A 175 -17.75 -2.33 -18.14
CA ALA A 175 -18.09 -3.46 -17.28
C ALA A 175 -16.84 -4.13 -16.68
N ARG A 176 -15.72 -4.15 -17.42
CA ARG A 176 -14.44 -4.67 -16.92
C ARG A 176 -13.87 -3.82 -15.76
N GLU A 177 -14.13 -2.51 -15.76
CA GLU A 177 -13.74 -1.65 -14.63
C GLU A 177 -14.55 -2.01 -13.38
N ILE A 178 -15.85 -2.26 -13.53
CA ILE A 178 -16.72 -2.71 -12.44
C ILE A 178 -16.26 -4.07 -11.91
N GLU A 179 -15.88 -5.02 -12.78
CA GLU A 179 -15.33 -6.31 -12.36
C GLU A 179 -14.04 -6.14 -11.51
N LEU A 180 -13.14 -5.24 -11.89
CA LEU A 180 -11.93 -4.97 -11.10
C LEU A 180 -12.26 -4.38 -9.73
N VAL A 181 -13.23 -3.46 -9.67
CA VAL A 181 -13.70 -2.85 -8.42
C VAL A 181 -14.46 -3.86 -7.56
N GLU A 182 -15.28 -4.71 -8.16
CA GLU A 182 -16.01 -5.78 -7.47
C GLU A 182 -15.03 -6.77 -6.83
N GLY A 183 -13.98 -7.21 -7.55
CA GLY A 183 -12.91 -8.05 -7.00
C GLY A 183 -12.20 -7.43 -5.78
N LEU A 184 -12.02 -6.11 -5.79
CA LEU A 184 -11.40 -5.37 -4.70
C LEU A 184 -12.29 -5.27 -3.45
N ILE A 185 -13.58 -5.07 -3.66
CA ILE A 185 -14.59 -4.85 -2.63
C ILE A 185 -15.01 -6.17 -1.96
N ILE A 186 -14.94 -7.30 -2.68
CA ILE A 186 -15.23 -8.62 -2.14
C ILE A 186 -14.28 -8.94 -0.97
N GLY A 187 -14.86 -9.28 0.18
CA GLY A 187 -14.14 -9.61 1.40
C GLY A 187 -14.04 -8.46 2.41
N LYS A 188 -14.51 -7.26 2.07
CA LYS A 188 -14.65 -6.13 3.01
C LYS A 188 -16.00 -6.16 3.75
N ASP A 189 -16.07 -5.49 4.91
CA ASP A 189 -17.29 -5.42 5.74
C ASP A 189 -18.28 -4.38 5.19
N LEU A 190 -18.90 -4.70 4.06
CA LEU A 190 -19.87 -3.85 3.35
C LEU A 190 -20.89 -4.72 2.59
N TYR A 191 -21.99 -4.08 2.17
CA TYR A 191 -22.91 -4.66 1.18
C TYR A 191 -22.66 -4.03 -0.19
N TYR A 192 -22.76 -4.80 -1.25
CA TYR A 192 -22.67 -4.25 -2.60
C TYR A 192 -23.74 -4.83 -3.52
N GLN A 193 -24.16 -4.02 -4.49
CA GLN A 193 -25.06 -4.43 -5.56
C GLN A 193 -24.48 -4.00 -6.91
N ASN A 194 -24.05 -4.99 -7.69
CA ASN A 194 -23.67 -4.77 -9.08
C ASN A 194 -24.96 -4.73 -9.94
N LEU A 195 -25.25 -3.56 -10.53
CA LEU A 195 -26.40 -3.34 -11.43
C LEU A 195 -26.06 -3.65 -12.90
N SER A 196 -24.80 -4.01 -13.17
CA SER A 196 -24.40 -4.49 -14.49
C SER A 196 -24.86 -5.93 -14.75
N ASN A 197 -24.94 -6.31 -16.03
CA ASN A 197 -25.38 -7.65 -16.42
C ASN A 197 -24.32 -8.74 -16.12
N SER A 198 -23.09 -8.35 -15.80
CA SER A 198 -21.95 -9.24 -15.54
C SER A 198 -21.48 -9.08 -14.09
N LYS A 199 -21.95 -9.96 -13.20
CA LYS A 199 -21.49 -10.01 -11.81
C LYS A 199 -20.37 -11.05 -11.65
N LEU A 200 -19.31 -10.70 -10.92
CA LEU A 200 -18.28 -11.67 -10.55
C LEU A 200 -18.75 -12.60 -9.43
N TYR A 201 -19.54 -12.07 -8.50
CA TYR A 201 -20.05 -12.83 -7.36
C TYR A 201 -21.49 -12.40 -7.07
N ASP A 202 -22.38 -13.39 -6.90
CA ASP A 202 -23.78 -13.16 -6.55
C ASP A 202 -24.00 -13.75 -5.16
N ASP A 203 -23.78 -12.92 -4.14
CA ASP A 203 -24.16 -13.28 -2.79
C ASP A 203 -25.69 -13.24 -2.73
N LYS A 204 -26.32 -14.39 -2.54
CA LYS A 204 -27.79 -14.50 -2.46
C LYS A 204 -28.35 -13.88 -1.17
N CYS A 205 -27.50 -13.25 -0.37
CA CYS A 205 -27.87 -12.53 0.84
C CYS A 205 -28.56 -11.21 0.47
N PRO A 206 -29.87 -11.05 0.76
CA PRO A 206 -30.53 -9.78 0.54
C PRO A 206 -29.94 -8.70 1.45
N ILE A 207 -29.84 -7.47 0.94
CA ILE A 207 -29.41 -6.31 1.73
C ILE A 207 -30.41 -6.14 2.90
N PRO A 208 -29.96 -6.22 4.17
CA PRO A 208 -30.86 -6.09 5.31
C PRO A 208 -31.46 -4.69 5.38
N SER A 209 -32.72 -4.60 5.80
CA SER A 209 -33.46 -3.34 5.90
C SER A 209 -32.88 -2.39 6.96
N ASP A 210 -32.30 -2.96 8.03
CA ASP A 210 -31.51 -2.23 9.02
C ASP A 210 -30.02 -2.41 8.71
N LEU A 211 -29.42 -1.36 8.17
CA LEU A 211 -28.02 -1.36 7.75
C LEU A 211 -27.03 -1.20 8.91
N GLY A 212 -27.50 -0.83 10.11
CA GLY A 212 -26.70 -0.82 11.34
C GLY A 212 -25.36 -0.07 11.23
N GLY A 213 -25.31 1.05 10.50
CA GLY A 213 -24.06 1.78 10.26
C GLY A 213 -23.09 1.11 9.28
N ARG A 214 -23.57 0.27 8.36
CA ARG A 214 -22.75 -0.35 7.30
C ARG A 214 -22.82 0.41 5.98
N LEU A 215 -21.76 0.29 5.19
CA LEU A 215 -21.64 0.85 3.84
C LEU A 215 -22.36 -0.04 2.81
N VAL A 216 -23.14 0.58 1.92
CA VAL A 216 -23.76 -0.08 0.76
C VAL A 216 -23.25 0.56 -0.53
N ILE A 217 -22.63 -0.23 -1.40
CA ILE A 217 -22.07 0.24 -2.67
C ILE A 217 -22.92 -0.26 -3.84
N TYR A 218 -23.41 0.65 -4.66
CA TYR A 218 -24.12 0.34 -5.91
C TYR A 218 -23.18 0.62 -7.08
N MET A 219 -22.98 -0.34 -7.97
CA MET A 219 -22.08 -0.19 -9.13
C MET A 219 -22.88 -0.19 -10.43
N ILE A 220 -22.65 0.80 -11.29
CA ILE A 220 -23.36 0.97 -12.57
C ILE A 220 -22.41 1.47 -13.67
N THR A 221 -22.65 1.07 -14.92
CA THR A 221 -21.91 1.67 -16.05
C THR A 221 -22.52 3.00 -16.46
N SER A 222 -21.72 3.94 -16.96
CA SER A 222 -22.21 5.23 -17.47
C SER A 222 -23.25 5.02 -18.58
N SER A 223 -23.05 4.04 -19.45
CA SER A 223 -24.02 3.65 -20.48
C SER A 223 -25.37 3.16 -19.92
N GLN A 224 -25.38 2.41 -18.81
CA GLN A 224 -26.61 1.95 -18.18
C GLN A 224 -27.34 3.08 -17.45
N LEU A 225 -26.56 3.97 -16.84
CA LEU A 225 -27.07 5.15 -16.14
C LEU A 225 -27.82 6.09 -17.10
N TYR A 226 -27.24 6.40 -18.27
CA TYR A 226 -27.90 7.24 -19.28
C TYR A 226 -29.11 6.56 -19.95
N ASN A 227 -29.15 5.23 -19.99
CA ASN A 227 -30.27 4.47 -20.55
C ASN A 227 -31.41 4.21 -19.53
N ASN A 228 -31.37 4.83 -18.34
CA ASN A 228 -32.38 4.71 -17.28
C ASN A 228 -32.66 3.26 -16.81
N TYR A 229 -31.70 2.34 -16.97
CA TYR A 229 -31.82 0.98 -16.45
C TYR A 229 -31.46 0.93 -14.96
N ILE A 230 -32.35 1.42 -14.10
CA ILE A 230 -32.31 1.09 -12.67
C ILE A 230 -33.37 0.01 -12.44
N PRO A 231 -32.99 -1.26 -12.21
CA PRO A 231 -33.98 -2.32 -12.00
C PRO A 231 -34.80 -2.08 -10.72
N GLU A 232 -36.10 -2.35 -10.80
CA GLU A 232 -37.13 -2.23 -9.73
C GLU A 232 -36.80 -2.99 -8.43
N THR A 233 -35.76 -3.82 -8.39
CA THR A 233 -35.43 -4.71 -7.28
C THR A 233 -34.76 -4.03 -6.08
N ILE A 234 -34.61 -2.71 -6.08
CA ILE A 234 -34.06 -1.94 -4.94
C ILE A 234 -35.03 -1.92 -3.72
N GLY A 235 -36.25 -2.44 -3.85
CA GLY A 235 -37.14 -2.69 -2.71
C GLY A 235 -37.91 -3.99 -2.85
N GLY A 236 -37.54 -5.04 -2.12
CA GLY A 236 -38.16 -6.35 -2.27
C GLY A 236 -37.95 -7.35 -1.14
N ALA A 237 -38.02 -6.90 0.12
CA ALA A 237 -38.37 -7.83 1.20
C ALA A 237 -39.83 -8.27 0.98
N LYS A 238 -40.03 -9.52 0.54
CA LYS A 238 -41.36 -10.15 0.54
C LYS A 238 -41.85 -10.24 1.99
N TRP A 239 -42.72 -9.33 2.38
CA TRP A 239 -43.55 -9.48 3.57
C TRP A 239 -44.67 -10.47 3.23
N GLU A 240 -44.48 -11.73 3.59
CA GLU A 240 -45.58 -12.69 3.64
C GLU A 240 -46.44 -12.36 4.88
N HIS A 241 -47.53 -11.63 4.66
CA HIS A 241 -48.70 -11.73 5.52
C HIS A 241 -49.78 -12.54 4.80
N SER A 242 -50.13 -13.62 5.48
CA SER A 242 -51.10 -14.67 5.14
C SER A 242 -52.52 -14.17 4.88
N SER A 243 -53.15 -14.67 3.80
CA SER A 243 -54.55 -15.14 3.83
C SER A 243 -54.99 -15.84 2.53
N SER A 244 -55.33 -17.11 2.69
CA SER A 244 -56.43 -17.88 2.06
C SER A 244 -56.85 -17.64 0.59
N SER A 245 -56.79 -18.75 -0.17
CA SER A 245 -57.77 -19.25 -1.16
C SER A 245 -58.18 -18.37 -2.35
N SER A 246 -57.77 -18.75 -3.56
CA SER A 246 -58.60 -19.49 -4.55
C SER A 246 -58.11 -19.29 -5.99
N SER A 247 -58.02 -20.42 -6.69
CA SER A 247 -58.03 -20.70 -8.15
C SER A 247 -57.27 -19.82 -9.16
N PRO A 248 -56.52 -20.44 -10.10
CA PRO A 248 -55.91 -19.75 -11.23
C PRO A 248 -56.84 -19.76 -12.46
N GLU A 249 -57.00 -18.61 -13.13
CA GLU A 249 -57.30 -18.61 -14.57
C GLU A 249 -56.52 -17.51 -15.31
N PRO A 250 -56.18 -17.72 -16.60
CA PRO A 250 -55.15 -16.98 -17.31
C PRO A 250 -55.75 -16.04 -18.36
N ARG A 251 -55.46 -14.73 -18.31
CA ARG A 251 -55.75 -13.81 -19.42
C ARG A 251 -54.67 -12.75 -19.64
N SER A 252 -53.85 -13.04 -20.64
CA SER A 252 -53.55 -12.22 -21.83
C SER A 252 -53.36 -10.69 -21.70
N TYR A 253 -52.15 -10.27 -22.11
CA TYR A 253 -51.91 -9.20 -23.09
C TYR A 253 -52.95 -8.06 -23.15
N ARG A 254 -52.82 -7.05 -22.27
CA ARG A 254 -53.13 -5.63 -22.58
C ARG A 254 -52.82 -4.72 -21.39
N ARG A 255 -51.66 -4.06 -21.42
CA ARG A 255 -51.42 -2.64 -21.05
C ARG A 255 -49.91 -2.39 -21.02
N ARG A 256 -49.35 -1.98 -22.15
CA ARG A 256 -47.98 -1.40 -22.24
C ARG A 256 -48.00 0.14 -22.27
N GLN A 257 -49.08 0.78 -21.81
CA GLN A 257 -49.24 2.24 -21.93
C GLN A 257 -49.79 2.92 -20.68
N ALA A 258 -49.66 2.32 -19.49
CA ALA A 258 -50.12 2.95 -18.25
C ALA A 258 -49.28 2.60 -17.01
N GLN A 259 -47.98 2.39 -17.17
CA GLN A 259 -47.03 2.20 -16.07
C GLN A 259 -45.76 3.00 -16.38
N MET A 260 -45.88 4.33 -16.35
CA MET A 260 -44.76 5.22 -16.10
C MET A 260 -45.01 5.89 -14.74
N GLU A 261 -45.07 5.05 -13.70
CA GLU A 261 -44.83 5.51 -12.33
C GLU A 261 -43.46 4.98 -11.93
N TYR A 262 -42.53 5.92 -11.76
CA TYR A 262 -41.14 5.69 -11.42
C TYR A 262 -41.00 4.91 -10.10
N PRO A 263 -40.26 3.79 -10.05
CA PRO A 263 -40.09 3.01 -8.83
C PRO A 263 -38.84 3.49 -8.07
N VAL A 264 -38.80 4.77 -7.66
CA VAL A 264 -37.77 5.27 -6.71
C VAL A 264 -38.40 6.12 -5.59
N ARG A 265 -39.71 6.01 -5.38
CA ARG A 265 -40.34 6.51 -4.14
C ARG A 265 -40.62 5.36 -3.18
N SER A 266 -39.59 4.62 -2.79
CA SER A 266 -39.54 4.12 -1.42
C SER A 266 -38.86 5.23 -0.60
N GLN A 267 -39.46 5.61 0.52
CA GLN A 267 -39.12 6.82 1.26
C GLN A 267 -37.74 6.78 1.99
N ASN A 268 -36.80 5.89 1.60
CA ASN A 268 -35.60 5.56 2.37
C ASN A 268 -34.27 5.35 1.59
N SER A 269 -34.12 5.64 0.28
CA SER A 269 -32.84 5.41 -0.42
C SER A 269 -32.33 6.65 -1.18
N GLN A 270 -31.79 7.62 -0.44
CA GLN A 270 -30.98 8.70 -1.02
C GLN A 270 -29.51 8.26 -1.03
N PHE A 271 -28.76 8.54 -2.11
CA PHE A 271 -27.32 8.30 -2.14
C PHE A 271 -26.59 9.38 -1.34
N ASN A 272 -25.71 8.98 -0.42
CA ASN A 272 -24.90 9.89 0.36
C ASN A 272 -23.64 10.35 -0.41
N LEU A 273 -23.16 9.55 -1.37
CA LEU A 273 -21.97 9.84 -2.16
C LEU A 273 -22.07 9.24 -3.58
N ILE A 274 -21.63 10.00 -4.58
CA ILE A 274 -21.45 9.50 -5.96
C ILE A 274 -19.96 9.58 -6.29
N MET A 275 -19.34 8.46 -6.68
CA MET A 275 -17.96 8.41 -7.13
C MET A 275 -17.91 7.90 -8.58
N SER A 276 -17.26 8.66 -9.47
CA SER A 276 -17.14 8.30 -10.88
C SER A 276 -15.70 8.02 -11.26
N LEU A 277 -15.45 6.85 -11.84
CA LEU A 277 -14.20 6.53 -12.53
C LEU A 277 -14.15 7.13 -13.95
N ASP A 278 -15.31 7.50 -14.49
CA ASP A 278 -15.46 8.12 -15.80
C ASP A 278 -15.37 9.65 -15.66
N THR A 279 -14.36 10.25 -16.31
CA THR A 279 -14.14 11.70 -16.33
C THR A 279 -15.09 12.42 -17.29
N LYS A 280 -15.72 11.69 -18.22
CA LYS A 280 -16.70 12.22 -19.19
C LYS A 280 -18.14 12.19 -18.68
N LEU A 281 -18.34 11.89 -17.39
CA LEU A 281 -19.68 11.80 -16.82
C LEU A 281 -20.29 13.20 -16.75
N ASP A 282 -21.39 13.41 -17.48
CA ASP A 282 -22.08 14.70 -17.55
C ASP A 282 -22.97 14.90 -16.31
N PRO A 283 -22.61 15.82 -15.39
CA PRO A 283 -23.37 16.06 -14.17
C PRO A 283 -24.73 16.70 -14.42
N SER A 284 -24.94 17.31 -15.59
CA SER A 284 -26.21 17.92 -16.00
C SER A 284 -27.19 16.92 -16.60
N SER A 285 -26.78 15.64 -16.70
CA SER A 285 -27.65 14.60 -17.24
C SER A 285 -28.88 14.38 -16.34
N PRO A 286 -30.09 14.25 -16.93
CA PRO A 286 -31.33 14.06 -16.16
C PRO A 286 -31.27 12.85 -15.23
N SER A 287 -30.63 11.77 -15.66
CA SER A 287 -30.48 10.54 -14.88
C SER A 287 -29.67 10.76 -13.59
N LEU A 288 -28.65 11.62 -13.59
CA LEU A 288 -27.94 11.98 -12.36
C LEU A 288 -28.70 12.99 -11.53
N GLU A 289 -29.39 13.94 -12.15
CA GLU A 289 -30.24 14.91 -11.44
C GLU A 289 -31.34 14.20 -10.64
N PHE A 290 -31.95 13.15 -11.19
CA PHE A 290 -32.91 12.31 -10.47
C PHE A 290 -32.31 11.57 -9.26
N LEU A 291 -31.01 11.27 -9.28
CA LEU A 291 -30.30 10.57 -8.20
C LEU A 291 -29.78 11.51 -7.11
N ARG A 292 -29.82 12.83 -7.33
CA ARG A 292 -29.42 13.87 -6.36
C ARG A 292 -30.66 14.60 -5.81
N PRO A 293 -31.26 14.14 -4.71
CA PRO A 293 -32.35 14.87 -4.09
C PRO A 293 -31.83 16.16 -3.44
N GLU A 294 -32.64 17.23 -3.55
CA GLU A 294 -32.39 18.57 -3.01
C GLU A 294 -31.20 19.32 -3.64
N HIS A 295 -31.50 20.13 -4.68
CA HIS A 295 -30.62 21.18 -5.21
C HIS A 295 -29.15 20.76 -5.40
N HIS A 296 -28.92 19.58 -5.99
CA HIS A 296 -27.58 19.06 -6.33
C HIS A 296 -26.60 18.93 -5.14
N ARG A 297 -27.10 18.72 -3.92
CA ARG A 297 -26.23 18.73 -2.72
C ARG A 297 -25.42 17.45 -2.46
N THR A 298 -25.68 16.35 -3.16
CA THR A 298 -24.90 15.13 -2.92
C THR A 298 -23.49 15.27 -3.54
N PRO A 299 -22.41 15.02 -2.77
CA PRO A 299 -21.05 15.19 -3.28
C PRO A 299 -20.75 14.19 -4.38
N MET A 300 -20.18 14.69 -5.48
CA MET A 300 -19.67 13.87 -6.58
C MET A 300 -18.15 13.93 -6.61
N ILE A 301 -17.51 12.77 -6.58
CA ILE A 301 -16.04 12.67 -6.58
C ILE A 301 -15.55 12.03 -7.87
N ILE A 302 -14.59 12.68 -8.53
CA ILE A 302 -13.92 12.17 -9.72
C ILE A 302 -12.41 12.18 -9.47
N PRO A 303 -11.74 11.03 -9.27
CA PRO A 303 -10.29 10.97 -9.17
C PRO A 303 -9.65 11.18 -10.56
N VAL A 304 -8.78 12.19 -10.66
CA VAL A 304 -8.09 12.56 -11.90
C VAL A 304 -6.57 12.48 -11.71
N PRO A 305 -5.85 11.68 -12.50
CA PRO A 305 -4.40 11.60 -12.40
C PRO A 305 -3.75 12.89 -12.89
N VAL A 306 -2.88 13.48 -12.06
CA VAL A 306 -2.17 14.73 -12.38
C VAL A 306 -1.21 14.50 -13.55
N ASN A 307 -1.11 15.50 -14.43
CA ASN A 307 -0.31 15.49 -15.67
C ASN A 307 -0.65 14.34 -16.63
N SER A 308 -1.83 13.73 -16.51
CA SER A 308 -2.31 12.70 -17.41
C SER A 308 -3.22 13.25 -18.52
N ILE A 309 -3.64 12.38 -19.45
CA ILE A 309 -4.50 12.81 -20.55
C ILE A 309 -5.86 13.28 -20.04
N GLU A 310 -6.40 12.63 -19.00
CA GLU A 310 -7.64 13.04 -18.35
C GLU A 310 -7.57 14.42 -17.68
N HIS A 311 -6.43 14.75 -17.07
CA HIS A 311 -6.21 16.07 -16.47
C HIS A 311 -6.25 17.16 -17.55
N ILE A 312 -5.64 16.92 -18.71
CA ILE A 312 -5.61 17.87 -19.82
C ILE A 312 -6.99 18.00 -20.47
N VAL A 313 -7.69 16.87 -20.64
CA VAL A 313 -9.08 16.86 -21.13
C VAL A 313 -10.01 17.67 -20.22
N SER A 314 -9.78 17.65 -18.89
CA SER A 314 -10.58 18.46 -17.97
C SER A 314 -10.38 19.98 -18.13
N GLN A 315 -9.27 20.42 -18.73
CA GLN A 315 -8.95 21.83 -18.96
C GLN A 315 -9.32 22.32 -20.37
N LEU A 316 -9.36 21.43 -21.37
CA LEU A 316 -9.69 21.77 -22.75
C LEU A 316 -11.15 21.48 -23.05
N GLN A 317 -11.93 22.49 -23.44
CA GLN A 317 -13.32 22.31 -23.84
C GLN A 317 -13.45 21.39 -25.05
N GLU A 318 -14.30 20.37 -24.94
CA GLU A 318 -14.67 19.50 -26.05
C GLU A 318 -15.53 20.29 -27.06
N PRO A 319 -15.25 20.22 -28.38
CA PRO A 319 -16.04 20.94 -29.38
C PRO A 319 -17.48 20.43 -29.44
N SER A 320 -18.46 21.33 -29.31
CA SER A 320 -19.89 21.02 -29.22
C SER A 320 -20.52 20.49 -30.52
N LEU A 321 -19.81 20.56 -31.65
CA LEU A 321 -20.27 20.12 -32.98
C LEU A 321 -19.34 19.02 -33.48
N SER A 322 -19.89 17.80 -33.62
CA SER A 322 -19.20 16.58 -34.03
C SER A 322 -18.84 16.55 -35.52
N LEU A 323 -18.22 17.61 -36.05
CA LEU A 323 -17.47 17.49 -37.29
C LEU A 323 -16.22 16.67 -36.97
N THR A 324 -16.05 15.53 -37.64
CA THR A 324 -14.95 14.57 -37.44
C THR A 324 -13.58 15.23 -37.46
N GLU A 325 -13.42 16.29 -38.26
CA GLU A 325 -12.19 17.08 -38.36
C GLU A 325 -11.94 17.99 -37.14
N SER A 326 -12.98 18.59 -36.56
CA SER A 326 -12.82 19.46 -35.38
C SER A 326 -12.49 18.66 -34.13
N TYR A 327 -13.10 17.48 -33.98
CA TYR A 327 -12.87 16.61 -32.83
C TYR A 327 -11.45 16.01 -32.83
N THR A 328 -10.95 15.63 -34.01
CA THR A 328 -9.60 15.08 -34.16
C THR A 328 -8.50 16.12 -33.99
N GLN A 329 -8.76 17.37 -34.38
CA GLN A 329 -7.88 18.50 -34.07
C GLN A 329 -7.80 18.76 -32.57
N TRP A 330 -8.93 18.68 -31.85
CA TRP A 330 -8.95 18.77 -30.39
C TRP A 330 -8.18 17.62 -29.74
N GLN A 331 -8.39 16.37 -30.18
CA GLN A 331 -7.63 15.21 -29.69
C GLN A 331 -6.12 15.39 -29.90
N LEU A 332 -5.72 15.92 -31.06
CA LEU A 332 -4.32 16.22 -31.35
C LEU A 332 -3.76 17.31 -30.42
N GLN A 333 -4.50 18.39 -30.17
CA GLN A 333 -4.11 19.43 -29.21
C GLN A 333 -3.92 18.86 -27.78
N VAL A 334 -4.81 17.96 -27.36
CA VAL A 334 -4.69 17.27 -26.06
C VAL A 334 -3.41 16.43 -26.00
N ILE A 335 -3.11 15.66 -27.05
CA ILE A 335 -1.90 14.82 -27.11
C ILE A 335 -0.63 15.67 -27.17
N GLU A 336 -0.64 16.76 -27.94
CA GLU A 336 0.46 17.72 -27.99
C GLU A 336 0.73 18.33 -26.60
N ALA A 337 -0.32 18.70 -25.87
CA ALA A 337 -0.23 19.21 -24.50
C ALA A 337 0.27 18.16 -23.51
N LEU A 338 -0.08 16.88 -23.68
CA LEU A 338 0.42 15.77 -22.86
C LEU A 338 1.93 15.64 -22.99
N ILE A 339 2.44 15.62 -24.22
CA ILE A 339 3.87 15.48 -24.51
C ILE A 339 4.66 16.63 -23.89
N MET A 340 4.12 17.84 -23.94
CA MET A 340 4.78 19.02 -23.38
C MET A 340 4.84 19.02 -21.86
N ASN A 341 3.83 18.45 -21.19
CA ASN A 341 3.72 18.41 -19.73
C ASN A 341 4.23 17.10 -19.12
N TRP A 342 4.73 16.16 -19.93
CA TRP A 342 5.19 14.85 -19.47
C TRP A 342 6.36 14.90 -18.48
N ASP A 343 7.30 15.82 -18.70
CA ASP A 343 8.49 16.04 -17.86
C ASP A 343 8.22 16.91 -16.63
N ASN A 344 6.98 17.35 -16.40
CA ASN A 344 6.68 18.18 -15.25
C ASN A 344 6.99 17.41 -13.95
N PRO A 345 7.83 17.96 -13.06
CA PRO A 345 8.27 17.25 -11.88
C PRO A 345 7.08 16.93 -10.99
N ILE A 346 6.84 15.65 -10.74
CA ILE A 346 5.87 15.22 -9.73
C ILE A 346 6.48 15.59 -8.37
N PRO A 347 5.78 16.38 -7.54
CA PRO A 347 6.41 17.03 -6.39
C PRO A 347 6.80 16.08 -5.24
N CYS A 348 6.32 14.82 -5.20
CA CYS A 348 6.53 13.88 -4.09
C CYS A 348 6.45 12.40 -4.54
N ASP A 349 7.05 11.49 -3.77
CA ASP A 349 6.85 10.03 -3.87
C ASP A 349 5.37 9.65 -3.63
N GLU A 350 4.93 8.51 -4.17
CA GLU A 350 3.53 8.04 -4.09
C GLU A 350 3.00 8.01 -2.65
N SER A 351 3.80 7.57 -1.68
CA SER A 351 3.43 7.48 -0.26
C SER A 351 3.27 8.86 0.41
N GLU A 352 4.13 9.81 0.05
CA GLU A 352 4.12 11.17 0.62
C GLU A 352 3.02 12.03 0.02
N PHE A 353 2.67 11.81 -1.25
CA PHE A 353 1.64 12.55 -1.96
C PHE A 353 0.30 12.51 -1.22
N TYR A 354 -0.19 11.31 -0.91
CA TYR A 354 -1.49 11.16 -0.23
C TYR A 354 -1.45 11.70 1.20
N LEU A 355 -0.33 11.54 1.92
CA LEU A 355 -0.15 12.12 3.26
C LEU A 355 -0.21 13.65 3.23
N LYS A 356 0.43 14.28 2.23
CA LYS A 356 0.49 15.73 2.08
C LYS A 356 -0.88 16.34 1.76
N TYR A 357 -1.56 15.81 0.74
CA TYR A 357 -2.81 16.39 0.24
C TYR A 357 -4.04 15.96 1.05
N TYR A 358 -4.14 14.68 1.43
CA TYR A 358 -5.33 14.13 2.10
C TYR A 358 -5.13 13.78 3.58
N GLY A 359 -3.88 13.74 4.05
CA GLY A 359 -3.53 13.37 5.43
C GLY A 359 -3.54 11.87 5.70
N ALA A 360 -3.14 11.47 6.91
CA ALA A 360 -3.10 10.06 7.31
C ALA A 360 -4.50 9.45 7.26
N ASN A 361 -4.66 8.32 6.56
CA ASN A 361 -5.95 7.65 6.33
C ASN A 361 -7.05 8.59 5.79
N LEU A 362 -6.71 9.56 4.94
CA LEU A 362 -7.68 10.51 4.38
C LEU A 362 -8.44 11.34 5.44
N ASN A 363 -7.83 11.58 6.60
CA ASN A 363 -8.46 12.31 7.71
C ASN A 363 -8.94 13.72 7.37
N LYS A 364 -8.45 14.36 6.31
CA LYS A 364 -8.96 15.66 5.82
C LYS A 364 -10.22 15.53 4.96
N LEU A 365 -10.41 14.38 4.31
CA LEU A 365 -11.48 14.14 3.34
C LEU A 365 -12.67 13.38 3.96
N LEU A 366 -12.40 12.35 4.79
CA LEU A 366 -13.44 11.49 5.35
C LEU A 366 -14.45 12.20 6.27
N PRO A 367 -14.06 13.13 7.16
CA PRO A 367 -15.04 13.83 8.00
C PRO A 367 -16.07 14.60 7.18
N TYR A 368 -15.62 15.20 6.06
CA TYR A 368 -16.48 15.88 5.12
C TYR A 368 -17.42 14.93 4.38
N LEU A 369 -16.92 13.78 3.91
CA LEU A 369 -17.78 12.80 3.24
C LEU A 369 -18.85 12.22 4.16
N LEU A 370 -18.56 12.06 5.45
CA LEU A 370 -19.53 11.53 6.42
C LEU A 370 -20.56 12.60 6.85
N HIS A 371 -20.17 13.88 6.91
CA HIS A 371 -20.99 14.99 7.43
C HIS A 371 -21.18 16.12 6.41
N TRP A 372 -21.28 15.80 5.11
CA TRP A 372 -21.42 16.80 4.05
C TRP A 372 -22.72 17.61 4.18
N HIS A 373 -23.71 17.08 4.89
CA HIS A 373 -24.99 17.74 5.17
C HIS A 373 -24.90 18.77 6.31
N GLU A 374 -23.86 18.72 7.14
CA GLU A 374 -23.65 19.59 8.31
C GLU A 374 -22.47 20.57 8.14
N SER A 375 -21.56 20.30 7.21
CA SER A 375 -20.30 21.06 7.05
C SER A 375 -20.44 22.22 6.06
N GLU A 376 -19.88 23.39 6.41
CA GLU A 376 -19.63 24.47 5.44
C GLU A 376 -18.65 23.99 4.36
N GLU A 377 -18.87 24.42 3.11
CA GLU A 377 -18.13 23.98 1.92
C GLU A 377 -16.62 23.97 2.17
N ILE A 378 -16.02 22.78 2.28
CA ILE A 378 -14.57 22.68 2.26
C ILE A 378 -14.12 23.01 0.84
N ASN A 379 -13.08 23.84 0.70
CA ASN A 379 -12.39 24.16 -0.55
C ASN A 379 -11.68 22.94 -1.19
N LEU A 380 -12.40 21.82 -1.39
CA LEU A 380 -11.91 20.65 -2.12
C LEU A 380 -11.70 20.98 -3.59
N SER A 381 -12.41 21.99 -4.13
CA SER A 381 -12.23 22.51 -5.48
C SER A 381 -10.84 23.13 -5.71
N ASP A 382 -10.21 23.66 -4.66
CA ASP A 382 -8.87 24.27 -4.75
C ASP A 382 -7.75 23.21 -4.86
N LEU A 383 -8.04 21.92 -4.64
CA LEU A 383 -7.02 20.87 -4.62
C LEU A 383 -6.37 20.63 -6.00
N MET A 384 -7.08 20.91 -7.09
CA MET A 384 -6.56 20.78 -8.45
C MET A 384 -5.85 22.05 -8.95
N GLU A 385 -6.12 23.23 -8.36
CA GLU A 385 -5.56 24.50 -8.84
C GLU A 385 -4.03 24.54 -8.94
N PRO A 386 -3.25 24.03 -7.96
CA PRO A 386 -1.78 24.04 -8.05
C PRO A 386 -1.27 23.27 -9.26
N PHE A 387 -1.97 22.21 -9.66
CA PHE A 387 -1.62 21.37 -10.80
C PHE A 387 -2.09 21.98 -12.11
N ASN A 388 -3.28 22.60 -12.14
CA ASN A 388 -3.77 23.33 -13.30
C ASN A 388 -2.81 24.46 -13.68
N ARG A 389 -2.26 25.19 -12.70
CA ARG A 389 -1.27 26.26 -12.94
C ARG A 389 0.08 25.77 -13.45
N GLN A 390 0.41 24.49 -13.26
CA GLN A 390 1.65 23.89 -13.75
C GLN A 390 1.55 23.40 -15.20
N LEU A 391 0.34 23.31 -15.77
CA LEU A 391 0.15 22.87 -17.14
C LEU A 391 0.54 23.97 -18.15
N GLY A 392 1.53 23.69 -18.98
CA GLY A 392 1.86 24.49 -20.15
C GLY A 392 0.92 24.16 -21.31
N MET A 393 -0.10 24.99 -21.53
CA MET A 393 -1.10 24.79 -22.60
C MET A 393 -0.74 25.51 -23.92
N GLY A 394 0.20 26.45 -23.90
CA GLY A 394 0.70 27.16 -25.08
C GLY A 394 2.14 26.78 -25.40
N PHE A 395 2.38 26.22 -26.58
CA PHE A 395 3.72 25.80 -27.00
C PHE A 395 3.91 25.83 -28.51
N SER A 396 5.16 25.96 -28.96
CA SER A 396 5.52 25.85 -30.37
C SER A 396 5.65 24.38 -30.77
N THR A 397 5.24 24.06 -31.99
CA THR A 397 5.37 22.71 -32.58
C THR A 397 6.83 22.24 -32.64
N GLY A 398 7.80 23.16 -32.78
CA GLY A 398 9.24 22.84 -32.72
C GLY A 398 9.71 22.39 -31.33
N ALA A 399 9.23 23.01 -30.25
CA ALA A 399 9.56 22.59 -28.88
C ALA A 399 8.96 21.22 -28.54
N MET A 400 7.76 20.95 -29.04
CA MET A 400 7.08 19.66 -28.88
C MET A 400 7.82 18.51 -29.59
N LEU A 401 8.27 18.72 -30.84
CA LEU A 401 9.07 17.72 -31.55
C LEU A 401 10.41 17.43 -30.86
N ALA A 402 11.06 18.46 -30.30
CA ALA A 402 12.29 18.27 -29.51
C ALA A 402 12.05 17.44 -28.24
N LYS A 403 10.95 17.71 -27.52
CA LYS A 403 10.57 16.91 -26.34
C LYS A 403 10.19 15.48 -26.71
N LEU A 404 9.45 15.28 -27.79
CA LEU A 404 9.08 13.96 -28.30
C LEU A 404 10.34 13.13 -28.62
N ALA A 405 11.34 13.74 -29.26
CA ALA A 405 12.62 13.07 -29.50
C ALA A 405 13.32 12.67 -28.19
N THR A 406 13.27 13.53 -27.16
CA THR A 406 13.87 13.27 -25.84
C THR A 406 13.18 12.12 -25.11
N ILE A 407 11.84 12.03 -25.17
CA ILE A 407 11.06 10.96 -24.55
C ILE A 407 11.39 9.61 -25.21
N VAL A 408 11.52 9.58 -26.53
CA VAL A 408 11.87 8.36 -27.27
C VAL A 408 13.32 7.97 -27.06
N ASP A 409 14.23 8.93 -26.96
CA ASP A 409 15.62 8.65 -26.63
C ASP A 409 15.71 8.00 -25.25
N ARG A 410 15.00 8.51 -24.23
CA ARG A 410 14.90 7.86 -22.90
C ARG A 410 14.33 6.43 -22.97
N GLY A 411 13.32 6.19 -23.79
CA GLY A 411 12.76 4.85 -24.01
C GLY A 411 13.73 3.88 -24.70
N SER A 412 14.68 4.40 -25.47
CA SER A 412 15.73 3.63 -26.16
C SER A 412 17.04 3.52 -25.34
N THR A 413 17.28 4.47 -24.42
CA THR A 413 18.45 4.57 -23.56
C THR A 413 18.10 4.21 -22.11
N LEU A 414 17.59 3.00 -21.90
CA LEU A 414 17.84 2.31 -20.63
C LEU A 414 19.29 1.84 -20.64
N GLU A 415 20.15 2.78 -20.26
CA GLU A 415 21.59 2.73 -19.95
C GLU A 415 22.41 1.57 -20.54
N GLN A 416 23.35 1.95 -21.40
CA GLN A 416 24.54 1.18 -21.74
C GLN A 416 25.34 0.84 -20.47
N GLY A 417 24.99 -0.27 -19.83
CA GLY A 417 25.95 -1.05 -19.06
C GLY A 417 26.94 -1.70 -20.02
N GLU A 418 28.22 -1.74 -19.66
CA GLU A 418 29.41 -2.11 -20.45
C GLU A 418 29.42 -3.48 -21.17
N LEU A 419 28.30 -4.20 -21.24
CA LEU A 419 28.12 -5.35 -22.13
C LEU A 419 27.03 -5.04 -23.14
N GLY A 420 27.43 -4.82 -24.40
CA GLY A 420 26.57 -4.44 -25.52
C GLY A 420 25.42 -5.42 -25.81
N VAL A 421 24.33 -5.27 -25.07
CA VAL A 421 23.03 -5.86 -25.37
C VAL A 421 22.17 -4.78 -26.00
N ALA A 422 21.59 -5.09 -27.15
CA ALA A 422 20.93 -4.17 -28.05
C ALA A 422 19.90 -3.28 -27.34
N SER A 423 19.95 -1.97 -27.65
CA SER A 423 18.86 -1.04 -27.37
C SER A 423 17.53 -1.69 -27.74
N THR A 424 16.55 -1.61 -26.85
CA THR A 424 15.15 -1.97 -27.14
C THR A 424 14.70 -1.12 -28.33
N MET A 425 14.78 -1.65 -29.54
CA MET A 425 14.25 -0.99 -30.72
C MET A 425 12.73 -0.99 -30.58
N ILE A 426 12.17 0.16 -30.24
CA ILE A 426 10.74 0.42 -30.31
C ILE A 426 10.39 0.39 -31.80
N LEU A 427 9.79 -0.70 -32.25
CA LEU A 427 9.39 -0.86 -33.64
C LEU A 427 8.11 -0.04 -33.89
N PRO A 428 8.05 0.75 -34.99
CA PRO A 428 6.81 1.40 -35.41
C PRO A 428 5.75 0.36 -35.75
N LEU A 429 4.48 0.72 -35.58
CA LEU A 429 3.33 -0.14 -35.90
C LEU A 429 3.36 -0.57 -37.37
N ARG A 430 3.23 -1.88 -37.62
CA ARG A 430 3.19 -2.45 -38.99
C ARG A 430 1.83 -2.22 -39.67
N SER A 431 0.76 -2.12 -38.88
CA SER A 431 -0.63 -1.89 -39.29
C SER A 431 -1.40 -1.25 -38.14
N PHE A 432 -2.35 -0.36 -38.45
CA PHE A 432 -3.10 0.46 -37.48
C PHE A 432 -4.40 -0.20 -37.00
N ASP A 433 -4.36 -1.49 -36.73
CA ASP A 433 -5.49 -2.24 -36.19
C ASP A 433 -5.30 -2.50 -34.68
N TYR A 434 -6.40 -2.58 -33.92
CA TYR A 434 -6.35 -2.92 -32.49
C TYR A 434 -5.59 -4.23 -32.20
N GLU A 435 -5.72 -5.23 -33.07
CA GLU A 435 -5.02 -6.51 -32.93
C GLU A 435 -3.51 -6.36 -33.17
N SER A 436 -3.13 -5.55 -34.15
CA SER A 436 -1.74 -5.24 -34.47
C SER A 436 -1.08 -4.40 -33.38
N PHE A 437 -1.81 -3.43 -32.83
CA PHE A 437 -1.39 -2.66 -31.66
C PHE A 437 -1.17 -3.55 -30.44
N LYS A 438 -2.11 -4.44 -30.11
CA LYS A 438 -1.95 -5.39 -28.99
C LYS A 438 -0.77 -6.33 -29.19
N SER A 439 -0.57 -6.85 -30.40
CA SER A 439 0.55 -7.75 -30.72
C SER A 439 1.90 -7.05 -30.58
N THR A 440 2.05 -5.84 -31.13
CA THR A 440 3.28 -5.06 -31.02
C THR A 440 3.55 -4.60 -29.59
N LEU A 441 2.52 -4.18 -28.83
CA LEU A 441 2.63 -3.90 -27.41
C LEU A 441 3.09 -5.12 -26.61
N ALA A 442 2.54 -6.31 -26.89
CA ALA A 442 2.96 -7.54 -26.23
C ALA A 442 4.43 -7.89 -26.56
N GLU A 443 4.86 -7.70 -27.81
CA GLU A 443 6.27 -7.90 -28.21
C GLU A 443 7.21 -6.95 -27.47
N ILE A 444 6.88 -5.66 -27.40
CA ILE A 444 7.68 -4.66 -26.68
C ILE A 444 7.72 -4.96 -25.18
N LEU A 445 6.58 -5.29 -24.57
CA LEU A 445 6.53 -5.65 -23.15
C LEU A 445 7.33 -6.92 -22.84
N ASN A 446 7.27 -7.94 -23.71
CA ASN A 446 8.07 -9.16 -23.55
C ASN A 446 9.56 -8.87 -23.68
N ASN A 447 9.97 -8.05 -24.66
CA ASN A 447 11.36 -7.63 -24.80
C ASN A 447 11.85 -6.84 -23.58
N LYS A 448 11.00 -5.96 -23.04
CA LYS A 448 11.30 -5.23 -21.79
C LYS A 448 11.43 -6.17 -20.60
N LEU A 449 10.54 -7.17 -20.48
CA LEU A 449 10.62 -8.18 -19.43
C LEU A 449 11.93 -8.99 -19.52
N ILE A 450 12.33 -9.38 -20.73
CA ILE A 450 13.60 -10.06 -20.97
C ILE A 450 14.77 -9.16 -20.55
N ASN A 451 14.78 -7.88 -20.92
CA ASN A 451 15.81 -6.93 -20.52
C ASN A 451 15.87 -6.75 -18.99
N LEU A 452 14.72 -6.60 -18.33
CA LEU A 452 14.65 -6.52 -16.87
C LEU A 452 15.16 -7.81 -16.21
N SER A 453 14.88 -8.99 -16.78
CA SER A 453 15.39 -10.25 -16.27
C SER A 453 16.93 -10.34 -16.36
N TYR A 454 17.51 -9.86 -17.46
CA TYR A 454 18.96 -9.76 -17.62
C TYR A 454 19.58 -8.74 -16.67
N GLN A 455 18.96 -7.57 -16.50
CA GLN A 455 19.41 -6.57 -15.53
C GLN A 455 19.34 -7.10 -14.10
N SER A 456 18.24 -7.76 -13.72
CA SER A 456 18.10 -8.40 -12.41
C SER A 456 19.20 -9.45 -12.18
N GLN A 457 19.44 -10.31 -13.17
CA GLN A 457 20.50 -11.33 -13.09
C GLN A 457 21.90 -10.70 -13.02
N SER A 458 22.14 -9.60 -13.75
CA SER A 458 23.39 -8.84 -13.69
C SER A 458 23.60 -8.22 -12.31
N ILE A 459 22.58 -7.59 -11.73
CA ILE A 459 22.59 -7.01 -10.38
C ILE A 459 22.85 -8.11 -9.35
N GLU A 460 22.16 -9.25 -9.45
CA GLU A 460 22.37 -10.40 -8.55
C GLU A 460 23.80 -10.94 -8.62
N ASN A 461 24.37 -11.07 -9.82
CA ASN A 461 25.69 -11.66 -9.99
C ASN A 461 26.85 -10.70 -9.66
N SER A 462 26.71 -9.41 -9.97
CA SER A 462 27.80 -8.43 -9.81
C SER A 462 27.71 -7.69 -8.47
N THR A 463 26.59 -7.00 -8.23
CA THR A 463 26.43 -6.10 -7.09
C THR A 463 26.08 -6.84 -5.81
N LEU A 464 25.10 -7.76 -5.87
CA LEU A 464 24.62 -8.46 -4.68
C LEU A 464 25.68 -9.43 -4.13
N MET A 465 26.40 -10.13 -5.01
CA MET A 465 27.53 -10.97 -4.58
C MET A 465 28.63 -10.15 -3.91
N ARG A 466 28.94 -8.95 -4.45
CA ARG A 466 29.90 -8.04 -3.83
C ARG A 466 29.43 -7.58 -2.44
N TRP A 467 28.17 -7.15 -2.32
CA TRP A 467 27.60 -6.75 -1.03
C TRP A 467 27.56 -7.90 -0.02
N ARG A 468 27.21 -9.11 -0.45
CA ARG A 468 27.25 -10.32 0.41
C ARG A 468 28.68 -10.64 0.86
N SER A 469 29.67 -10.48 -0.01
CA SER A 469 31.08 -10.65 0.35
C SER A 469 31.51 -9.61 1.39
N ASP A 470 31.17 -8.34 1.19
CA ASP A 470 31.52 -7.26 2.10
C ASP A 470 30.80 -7.39 3.45
N GLN A 471 29.54 -7.82 3.47
CA GLN A 471 28.82 -8.12 4.71
C GLN A 471 29.44 -9.31 5.45
N THR A 472 29.84 -10.37 4.73
CA THR A 472 30.54 -11.52 5.34
C THR A 472 31.88 -11.09 5.96
N LYS A 473 32.65 -10.22 5.29
CA LYS A 473 33.90 -9.66 5.85
C LYS A 473 33.62 -8.84 7.12
N ARG A 474 32.59 -8.00 7.09
CA ARG A 474 32.18 -7.19 8.23
C ARG A 474 31.77 -8.05 9.43
N GLN A 475 31.02 -9.13 9.19
CA GLN A 475 30.64 -10.06 10.24
C GLN A 475 31.87 -10.75 10.84
N LEU A 476 32.80 -11.21 10.00
CA LEU A 476 34.04 -11.84 10.45
C LEU A 476 34.90 -10.88 11.29
N GLU A 477 34.95 -9.58 10.95
CA GLU A 477 35.60 -8.58 11.80
C GLU A 477 34.92 -8.42 13.16
N TYR A 478 33.59 -8.52 13.22
CA TYR A 478 32.87 -8.47 14.49
C TYR A 478 33.17 -9.70 15.35
N ASP A 479 33.16 -10.89 14.75
CA ASP A 479 33.46 -12.14 15.45
C ASP A 479 34.90 -12.12 16.02
N ILE A 480 35.88 -11.64 15.25
CA ILE A 480 37.27 -11.47 15.74
C ILE A 480 37.33 -10.49 16.93
N LYS A 481 36.62 -9.36 16.84
CA LYS A 481 36.59 -8.37 17.93
C LYS A 481 35.90 -8.93 19.17
N GLU A 482 34.87 -9.75 19.01
CA GLU A 482 34.19 -10.42 20.11
C GLU A 482 35.13 -11.41 20.81
N ASP A 483 35.86 -12.22 20.05
CA ASP A 483 36.88 -13.14 20.58
C ASP A 483 37.99 -12.40 21.34
N ASP A 484 38.47 -11.26 20.81
CA ASP A 484 39.44 -10.40 21.46
C ASP A 484 38.93 -9.82 22.78
N ILE A 485 37.67 -9.38 22.82
CA ILE A 485 37.01 -8.89 24.03
C ILE A 485 36.88 -10.03 25.05
N ALA A 486 36.46 -11.22 24.63
CA ALA A 486 36.35 -12.39 25.49
C ALA A 486 37.72 -12.78 26.07
N ALA A 487 38.78 -12.74 25.27
CA ALA A 487 40.14 -12.99 25.72
C ALA A 487 40.61 -11.95 26.75
N LYS A 488 40.36 -10.66 26.49
CA LYS A 488 40.67 -9.57 27.44
C LYS A 488 39.88 -9.72 28.75
N PHE A 489 38.60 -10.09 28.68
CA PHE A 489 37.77 -10.32 29.85
C PHE A 489 38.28 -11.48 30.72
N ARG A 490 38.70 -12.59 30.10
CA ARG A 490 39.33 -13.71 30.83
C ARG A 490 40.62 -13.28 31.53
N LYS A 491 41.44 -12.44 30.88
CA LYS A 491 42.65 -11.88 31.50
C LYS A 491 42.30 -10.97 32.68
N LEU A 492 41.33 -10.07 32.51
CA LEU A 492 40.87 -9.17 33.59
C LEU A 492 40.37 -9.97 34.80
N ARG A 493 39.59 -11.03 34.56
CA ARG A 493 39.08 -11.90 35.62
C ARG A 493 40.20 -12.58 36.41
N ARG A 494 41.25 -13.08 35.74
CA ARG A 494 42.43 -13.64 36.42
C ARG A 494 43.14 -12.59 37.27
N VAL A 495 43.35 -11.39 36.73
CA VAL A 495 43.96 -10.27 37.47
C VAL A 495 43.12 -9.89 38.69
N GLN A 496 41.78 -9.91 38.57
CA GLN A 496 40.88 -9.65 39.69
C GLN A 496 40.96 -10.75 40.75
N GLU A 497 40.99 -12.03 40.35
CA GLU A 497 41.20 -13.15 41.27
C GLU A 497 42.55 -13.03 42.00
N ASP A 498 43.63 -12.69 41.28
CA ASP A 498 44.94 -12.45 41.88
C ASP A 498 44.93 -11.27 42.86
N ALA A 499 44.33 -10.14 42.48
CA ALA A 499 44.20 -8.94 43.31
C ALA A 499 43.43 -9.24 44.59
N THR A 500 42.29 -9.93 44.50
CA THR A 500 41.52 -10.32 45.69
C THR A 500 42.31 -11.26 46.61
N SER A 501 43.15 -12.15 46.06
CA SER A 501 44.03 -13.01 46.87
C SER A 501 45.10 -12.19 47.60
N VAL A 502 45.64 -11.14 46.95
CA VAL A 502 46.65 -10.25 47.52
C VAL A 502 46.02 -9.38 48.60
N GLU A 503 44.84 -8.82 48.37
CA GLU A 503 44.07 -8.07 49.36
C GLU A 503 43.82 -8.91 50.62
N GLN A 504 43.35 -10.15 50.46
CA GLN A 504 43.15 -11.05 51.61
C GLN A 504 44.43 -11.32 52.39
N LYS A 505 45.57 -11.48 51.71
CA LYS A 505 46.88 -11.64 52.36
C LYS A 505 47.27 -10.35 53.11
N LEU A 506 47.08 -9.20 52.47
CA LEU A 506 47.36 -7.89 53.06
C LEU A 506 46.53 -7.66 54.32
N THR A 507 45.22 -7.91 54.27
CA THR A 507 44.34 -7.80 55.46
C THR A 507 44.81 -8.71 56.60
N ARG A 508 45.29 -9.93 56.30
CA ARG A 508 45.88 -10.81 57.32
C ARG A 508 47.14 -10.20 57.92
N TYR A 509 48.05 -9.68 57.10
CA TYR A 509 49.27 -9.03 57.58
C TYR A 509 48.98 -7.78 58.42
N GLU A 510 48.03 -6.95 58.02
CA GLU A 510 47.57 -5.79 58.81
C GLU A 510 47.00 -6.22 60.17
N SER A 511 46.22 -7.31 60.20
CA SER A 511 45.70 -7.85 61.46
C SER A 511 46.80 -8.38 62.39
N TYR A 512 47.85 -8.97 61.84
CA TYR A 512 49.01 -9.39 62.65
C TYR A 512 49.83 -8.20 63.12
N TYR A 513 50.00 -7.19 62.27
CA TYR A 513 50.74 -5.98 62.61
C TYR A 513 50.05 -5.19 63.72
N THR A 514 48.72 -5.04 63.66
CA THR A 514 47.92 -4.39 64.71
C THR A 514 48.01 -5.14 66.05
N LYS A 515 47.91 -6.48 66.04
CA LYS A 515 48.14 -7.29 67.25
C LYS A 515 49.55 -7.11 67.82
N TYR A 516 50.56 -7.08 66.95
CA TYR A 516 51.94 -6.85 67.37
C TYR A 516 52.12 -5.44 67.98
N GLN A 517 51.55 -4.41 67.36
CA GLN A 517 51.53 -3.03 67.87
C GLN A 517 50.91 -2.96 69.28
N LEU A 518 49.73 -3.56 69.47
CA LEU A 518 49.06 -3.61 70.78
C LEU A 518 49.93 -4.31 71.83
N SER A 519 50.46 -5.50 71.51
CA SER A 519 51.31 -6.23 72.44
C SER A 519 52.59 -5.43 72.77
N LYS A 520 53.19 -4.75 71.80
CA LYS A 520 54.35 -3.88 72.03
C LYS A 520 54.02 -2.76 73.03
N ILE A 521 52.87 -2.09 72.85
CA ILE A 521 52.41 -1.04 73.78
C ILE A 521 52.23 -1.62 75.19
N GLU A 522 51.62 -2.80 75.32
CA GLU A 522 51.48 -3.50 76.60
C GLU A 522 52.83 -3.79 77.25
N TRP A 523 53.79 -4.36 76.52
CA TRP A 523 55.12 -4.65 77.03
C TRP A 523 55.90 -3.39 77.43
N ASP A 524 55.84 -2.34 76.63
CA ASP A 524 56.46 -1.04 76.92
C ASP A 524 55.86 -0.43 78.20
N SER A 525 54.54 -0.50 78.38
CA SER A 525 53.88 -0.04 79.61
C SER A 525 54.33 -0.82 80.85
N LYS A 526 54.48 -2.15 80.72
CA LYS A 526 54.93 -3.04 81.79
C LYS A 526 56.39 -2.79 82.16
N ILE A 527 57.25 -2.58 81.18
CA ILE A 527 58.66 -2.22 81.39
C ILE A 527 58.75 -0.86 82.11
N ASN A 528 57.98 0.13 81.67
CA ASN A 528 57.96 1.46 82.30
C ASN A 528 57.47 1.38 83.75
N PHE A 529 56.44 0.57 84.04
CA PHE A 529 55.97 0.32 85.40
C PHE A 529 57.04 -0.32 86.29
N LEU A 530 57.75 -1.34 85.78
CA LEU A 530 58.83 -2.01 86.51
C LEU A 530 60.01 -1.07 86.77
N ARG A 531 60.41 -0.25 85.77
CA ARG A 531 61.45 0.78 85.94
C ARG A 531 61.05 1.84 86.97
N ALA A 532 59.81 2.32 86.93
CA ALA A 532 59.29 3.27 87.91
C ALA A 532 59.21 2.69 89.33
N SER A 533 59.04 1.37 89.45
CA SER A 533 59.00 0.66 90.73
C SER A 533 60.40 0.35 91.27
N ALA A 534 61.37 0.05 90.40
CA ALA A 534 62.76 -0.23 90.79
C ALA A 534 63.51 1.00 91.34
N ASN A 535 63.11 2.21 90.92
CA ASN A 535 63.72 3.47 91.37
C ASN A 535 63.24 3.97 92.75
N LYS A 536 62.38 3.21 93.46
CA LYS A 536 61.87 3.57 94.79
C LYS A 536 62.61 2.78 95.89
N SER A 537 63.07 3.44 96.95
CA SER A 537 63.80 2.76 98.04
C SER A 537 62.87 1.86 98.88
N GLY A 538 63.43 0.81 99.48
CA GLY A 538 62.69 -0.22 100.21
C GLY A 538 61.83 0.27 101.40
N ALA A 539 62.05 1.50 101.88
CA ALA A 539 61.22 2.13 102.91
C ALA A 539 59.96 2.82 102.33
N GLN A 540 60.07 3.47 101.17
CA GLN A 540 58.94 4.13 100.50
C GLN A 540 57.93 3.13 99.88
N ILE A 541 58.38 1.90 99.58
CA ILE A 541 57.50 0.83 99.09
C ILE A 541 56.49 0.41 100.18
N ARG A 542 56.90 0.36 101.46
CA ARG A 542 56.00 -0.07 102.54
C ARG A 542 55.04 1.02 103.03
N GLU A 543 55.46 2.27 103.09
CA GLU A 543 54.63 3.36 103.64
C GLU A 543 53.75 4.07 102.60
N VAL A 544 54.12 4.11 101.32
CA VAL A 544 53.35 4.85 100.29
C VAL A 544 52.75 3.91 99.24
N VAL A 545 53.51 2.91 98.79
CA VAL A 545 53.04 2.03 97.72
C VAL A 545 52.04 1.00 98.22
N ILE A 546 52.18 0.42 99.42
CA ILE A 546 51.19 -0.53 99.95
C ILE A 546 49.85 0.13 100.28
N PRO A 547 49.77 1.28 100.97
CA PRO A 547 48.49 1.96 101.22
C PRO A 547 47.89 2.57 99.94
N GLY A 548 48.73 3.07 99.04
CA GLY A 548 48.33 3.50 97.69
C GLY A 548 47.80 2.33 96.84
N GLN A 549 48.39 1.14 96.95
CA GLN A 549 47.89 -0.07 96.32
C GLN A 549 46.62 -0.57 97.00
N GLN A 550 46.45 -0.44 98.32
CA GLN A 550 45.23 -0.83 99.02
C GLN A 550 44.05 0.10 98.70
N THR A 551 44.30 1.41 98.57
CA THR A 551 43.29 2.38 98.10
C THR A 551 42.98 2.14 96.63
N LYS A 552 44.00 1.92 95.79
CA LYS A 552 43.80 1.51 94.39
C LYS A 552 43.10 0.15 94.28
N ILE A 553 43.33 -0.80 95.17
CA ILE A 553 42.62 -2.10 95.21
C ILE A 553 41.17 -1.90 95.61
N LYS A 554 40.86 -0.95 96.52
CA LYS A 554 39.48 -0.60 96.87
C LYS A 554 38.78 0.17 95.75
N GLU A 555 39.45 1.10 95.10
CA GLU A 555 38.95 1.78 93.91
C GLU A 555 38.74 0.78 92.78
N LEU A 556 39.70 -0.10 92.52
CA LEU A 556 39.61 -1.16 91.52
C LEU A 556 38.59 -2.23 91.89
N SER A 557 38.31 -2.49 93.17
CA SER A 557 37.24 -3.40 93.57
C SER A 557 35.86 -2.78 93.33
N ASN A 558 35.72 -1.48 93.60
CA ASN A 558 34.50 -0.74 93.30
C ASN A 558 34.32 -0.56 91.79
N GLU A 559 35.40 -0.26 91.06
CA GLU A 559 35.40 -0.23 89.60
C GLU A 559 35.11 -1.62 89.03
N LEU A 560 35.66 -2.70 89.62
CA LEU A 560 35.29 -4.06 89.24
C LEU A 560 33.82 -4.32 89.49
N GLU A 561 33.25 -3.91 90.62
CA GLU A 561 31.83 -4.10 90.91
C GLU A 561 30.95 -3.34 89.90
N THR A 562 31.27 -2.07 89.64
CA THR A 562 30.56 -1.29 88.61
C THR A 562 30.78 -1.85 87.20
N LEU A 563 31.98 -2.32 86.86
CA LEU A 563 32.28 -2.95 85.58
C LEU A 563 31.62 -4.31 85.46
N THR A 564 31.46 -5.08 86.55
CA THR A 564 30.70 -6.32 86.54
C THR A 564 29.22 -6.04 86.36
N ASP A 565 28.67 -5.00 86.98
CA ASP A 565 27.29 -4.59 86.75
C ASP A 565 27.07 -4.11 85.32
N ILE A 566 28.01 -3.33 84.77
CA ILE A 566 28.00 -2.90 83.37
C ILE A 566 28.17 -4.09 82.44
N HIS A 567 29.04 -5.05 82.77
CA HIS A 567 29.26 -6.27 81.98
C HIS A 567 28.04 -7.17 82.00
N ILE A 568 27.36 -7.33 83.15
CA ILE A 568 26.10 -8.07 83.25
C ILE A 568 25.03 -7.38 82.40
N LYS A 569 24.92 -6.04 82.47
CA LYS A 569 24.00 -5.28 81.61
C LYS A 569 24.34 -5.45 80.13
N LEU A 570 25.61 -5.33 79.78
CA LEU A 570 26.09 -5.53 78.41
C LEU A 570 25.86 -6.96 77.96
N ASP A 571 26.05 -7.97 78.80
CA ASP A 571 25.78 -9.37 78.49
C ASP A 571 24.31 -9.60 78.26
N CYS A 572 23.42 -9.04 79.10
CA CYS A 572 21.98 -9.09 78.86
C CYS A 572 21.60 -8.39 77.54
N ASP A 573 22.21 -7.22 77.26
CA ASP A 573 22.00 -6.51 76.00
C ASP A 573 22.55 -7.30 74.81
N TYR A 574 23.71 -7.94 74.94
CA TYR A 574 24.35 -8.79 73.95
C TYR A 574 23.56 -10.06 73.70
N GLU A 575 23.01 -10.69 74.73
CA GLU A 575 22.12 -11.84 74.61
C GLU A 575 20.83 -11.42 73.90
N SER A 576 20.24 -10.28 74.26
CA SER A 576 19.06 -9.75 73.55
C SER A 576 19.35 -9.40 72.08
N LEU A 577 20.53 -8.84 71.81
CA LEU A 577 20.94 -8.49 70.46
C LEU A 577 21.32 -9.73 69.66
N ARG A 578 21.91 -10.74 70.32
CA ARG A 578 22.23 -12.05 69.74
C ARG A 578 20.97 -12.80 69.39
N GLU A 579 19.95 -12.80 70.25
CA GLU A 579 18.64 -13.38 69.94
C GLU A 579 17.98 -12.68 68.76
N LYS A 580 17.99 -11.34 68.72
CA LYS A 580 17.48 -10.56 67.57
C LYS A 580 18.28 -10.84 66.30
N TYR A 581 19.61 -10.92 66.39
CA TYR A 581 20.48 -11.20 65.26
C TYR A 581 20.30 -12.63 64.76
N GLN A 582 20.16 -13.61 65.67
CA GLN A 582 19.89 -15.00 65.32
C GLN A 582 18.50 -15.16 64.71
N GLY A 583 17.49 -14.48 65.24
CA GLY A 583 16.15 -14.43 64.66
C GLY A 583 16.16 -13.83 63.26
N THR A 584 16.70 -12.61 63.10
CA THR A 584 16.80 -11.95 61.80
C THR A 584 17.68 -12.70 60.80
N SER A 585 18.76 -13.35 61.26
CA SER A 585 19.59 -14.21 60.41
C SER A 585 18.86 -15.48 60.01
N ALA A 586 18.10 -16.11 60.91
CA ALA A 586 17.27 -17.26 60.59
C ALA A 586 16.19 -16.88 59.56
N ASP A 587 15.53 -15.73 59.75
CA ASP A 587 14.55 -15.19 58.82
C ASP A 587 15.18 -14.87 57.46
N ALA A 588 16.35 -14.24 57.44
CA ALA A 588 17.09 -13.94 56.22
C ALA A 588 17.53 -15.21 55.48
N VAL A 589 17.92 -16.27 56.21
CA VAL A 589 18.24 -17.58 55.63
C VAL A 589 17.00 -18.25 55.08
N GLN A 590 15.87 -18.19 55.80
CA GLN A 590 14.59 -18.70 55.29
C GLN A 590 14.16 -17.95 54.03
N LEU A 591 14.17 -16.63 54.02
CA LEU A 591 13.84 -15.81 52.86
C LEU A 591 14.80 -16.06 51.69
N SER A 592 16.10 -16.19 51.96
CA SER A 592 17.10 -16.52 50.93
C SER A 592 16.87 -17.92 50.36
N SER A 593 16.47 -18.88 51.19
CA SER A 593 16.13 -20.23 50.73
C SER A 593 14.87 -20.22 49.86
N GLN A 594 13.83 -19.48 50.26
CA GLN A 594 12.60 -19.29 49.48
C GLN A 594 12.89 -18.59 48.15
N LEU A 595 13.70 -17.53 48.15
CA LEU A 595 14.11 -16.81 46.95
C LEU A 595 14.92 -17.71 46.03
N ARG A 596 15.81 -18.56 46.57
CA ARG A 596 16.56 -19.55 45.78
C ARG A 596 15.63 -20.60 45.16
N GLN A 597 14.65 -21.10 45.92
CA GLN A 597 13.64 -22.02 45.39
C GLN A 597 12.79 -21.36 44.30
N LEU A 598 12.37 -20.11 44.49
CA LEU A 598 11.62 -19.35 43.49
C LEU A 598 12.46 -19.07 42.24
N LYS A 599 13.73 -18.70 42.38
CA LYS A 599 14.66 -18.54 41.25
C LYS A 599 14.88 -19.85 40.50
N GLN A 600 15.00 -20.97 41.20
CA GLN A 600 15.10 -22.28 40.57
C GLN A 600 13.81 -22.66 39.83
N LYS A 601 12.64 -22.41 40.43
CA LYS A 601 11.34 -22.60 39.75
C LYS A 601 11.21 -21.71 38.52
N LEU A 602 11.60 -20.44 38.62
CA LEU A 602 11.59 -19.50 37.51
C LEU A 602 12.54 -19.94 36.40
N LYS A 603 13.76 -20.37 36.74
CA LYS A 603 14.72 -20.92 35.77
C LYS A 603 14.21 -22.21 35.12
N MET A 604 13.52 -23.08 35.86
CA MET A 604 12.89 -24.27 35.29
C MET A 604 11.76 -23.89 34.33
N ILE A 605 10.90 -22.94 34.70
CA ILE A 605 9.81 -22.47 33.85
C ILE A 605 10.36 -21.76 32.61
N SER A 606 11.37 -20.89 32.75
CA SER A 606 12.00 -20.23 31.62
C SER A 606 12.70 -21.24 30.71
N SER A 607 13.43 -22.22 31.26
CA SER A 607 14.03 -23.29 30.45
C SER A 607 13.00 -24.21 29.77
N LYS A 608 11.78 -24.30 30.30
CA LYS A 608 10.66 -25.01 29.66
C LYS A 608 9.97 -24.15 28.61
N ALA A 609 9.88 -22.83 28.81
CA ALA A 609 9.28 -21.89 27.88
C ALA A 609 10.20 -21.58 26.68
N GLU A 610 11.50 -21.49 26.93
CA GLU A 610 12.55 -21.21 25.93
C GLU A 610 13.25 -22.48 25.44
N GLY A 611 12.95 -23.63 26.05
CA GLY A 611 13.55 -24.91 25.69
C GLY A 611 13.20 -25.30 24.26
N SER A 612 14.09 -26.06 23.62
CA SER A 612 13.91 -26.55 22.24
C SER A 612 12.57 -27.24 22.01
N GLY A 613 11.99 -27.90 23.04
CA GLY A 613 10.65 -28.47 22.98
C GLY A 613 9.53 -27.46 22.71
N ALA A 614 9.58 -26.25 23.27
CA ALA A 614 8.52 -25.25 23.14
C ALA A 614 8.49 -24.58 21.75
N THR A 615 9.63 -24.49 21.06
CA THR A 615 9.72 -23.98 19.69
C THR A 615 9.60 -25.11 18.65
N GLN A 616 10.15 -26.29 18.94
CA GLN A 616 10.13 -27.42 18.03
C GLN A 616 8.78 -28.13 18.00
N LEU A 617 8.05 -28.29 19.11
CA LEU A 617 6.73 -28.96 19.08
C LEU A 617 5.72 -28.23 18.20
N PRO A 618 5.49 -26.91 18.32
CA PRO A 618 4.57 -26.22 17.44
C PRO A 618 5.02 -26.28 15.98
N SER A 619 6.33 -26.23 15.71
CA SER A 619 6.86 -26.38 14.35
C SER A 619 6.69 -27.79 13.78
N SER A 620 6.83 -28.82 14.62
CA SER A 620 6.65 -30.22 14.24
C SER A 620 5.17 -30.56 14.10
N MET A 621 4.29 -30.09 14.99
CA MET A 621 2.84 -30.18 14.84
C MET A 621 2.35 -29.46 13.58
N ARG A 622 2.91 -28.28 13.24
CA ARG A 622 2.62 -27.62 11.96
C ARG A 622 3.10 -28.44 10.77
N ARG A 623 4.29 -29.04 10.85
CA ARG A 623 4.80 -29.94 9.79
C ARG A 623 3.92 -31.18 9.63
N ASP A 624 3.48 -31.79 10.71
CA ASP A 624 2.61 -32.97 10.70
C ASP A 624 1.21 -32.61 10.17
N ALA A 625 0.64 -31.47 10.57
CA ALA A 625 -0.62 -30.96 10.04
C ALA A 625 -0.53 -30.64 8.55
N MET A 626 0.59 -30.05 8.09
CA MET A 626 0.85 -29.81 6.66
C MET A 626 1.02 -31.13 5.90
N GLY A 627 1.68 -32.12 6.51
CA GLY A 627 1.79 -33.48 5.99
C GLY A 627 0.42 -34.13 5.80
N GLU A 628 -0.43 -34.11 6.82
CA GLU A 628 -1.77 -34.66 6.78
C GLU A 628 -2.66 -33.93 5.75
N ALA A 629 -2.60 -32.59 5.72
CA ALA A 629 -3.29 -31.79 4.71
C ALA A 629 -2.83 -32.15 3.30
N SER A 630 -1.53 -32.34 3.07
CA SER A 630 -0.98 -32.74 1.77
C SER A 630 -1.43 -34.14 1.33
N ILE A 631 -1.55 -35.08 2.28
CA ILE A 631 -2.06 -36.43 2.03
C ILE A 631 -3.55 -36.37 1.68
N ARG A 632 -4.35 -35.58 2.40
CA ARG A 632 -5.77 -35.37 2.08
C ARG A 632 -5.93 -34.71 0.70
N LEU A 633 -5.09 -33.74 0.37
CA LEU A 633 -5.11 -33.05 -0.92
C LEU A 633 -4.74 -34.00 -2.07
N LYS A 634 -3.72 -34.86 -1.88
CA LYS A 634 -3.40 -35.93 -2.84
C LYS A 634 -4.57 -36.89 -3.02
N ARG A 635 -5.16 -37.38 -1.93
CA ARG A 635 -6.34 -38.25 -1.99
C ARG A 635 -7.51 -37.60 -2.73
N CYS A 636 -7.83 -36.34 -2.45
CA CYS A 636 -8.89 -35.63 -3.15
C CYS A 636 -8.56 -35.37 -4.63
N ARG A 637 -7.28 -35.26 -5.00
CA ARG A 637 -6.85 -35.20 -6.41
C ARG A 637 -7.04 -36.56 -7.07
N ASP A 638 -6.57 -37.63 -6.44
CA ASP A 638 -6.72 -38.99 -6.96
C ASP A 638 -8.20 -39.36 -7.12
N GLU A 639 -9.05 -38.95 -6.16
CA GLU A 639 -10.51 -39.11 -6.25
C GLU A 639 -11.12 -38.26 -7.38
N ASN A 640 -10.68 -37.02 -7.57
CA ASN A 640 -11.13 -36.20 -8.71
C ASN A 640 -10.69 -36.77 -10.05
N ASP A 641 -9.45 -37.26 -10.15
CA ASP A 641 -8.92 -37.86 -11.38
C ASP A 641 -9.62 -39.18 -11.69
N PHE A 642 -9.95 -39.97 -10.66
CA PHE A 642 -10.81 -41.13 -10.80
C PHE A 642 -12.22 -40.75 -11.26
N LEU A 643 -12.85 -39.73 -10.68
CA LEU A 643 -14.19 -39.29 -11.07
C LEU A 643 -14.21 -38.76 -12.51
N LYS A 644 -13.20 -37.98 -12.90
CA LYS A 644 -13.03 -37.55 -14.30
C LYS A 644 -12.90 -38.75 -15.22
N GLY A 645 -12.01 -39.68 -14.91
CA GLY A 645 -11.85 -40.91 -15.69
C GLY A 645 -13.12 -41.76 -15.73
N PHE A 646 -13.91 -41.79 -14.65
CA PHE A 646 -15.18 -42.51 -14.60
C PHE A 646 -16.26 -41.85 -15.46
N ILE A 647 -16.35 -40.52 -15.42
CA ILE A 647 -17.26 -39.75 -16.27
C ILE A 647 -16.90 -39.98 -17.74
N GLU A 648 -15.64 -39.77 -18.10
CA GLU A 648 -15.14 -39.89 -19.47
C GLU A 648 -15.23 -41.34 -20.02
N SER A 649 -14.91 -42.35 -19.20
CA SER A 649 -14.87 -43.73 -19.69
C SER A 649 -16.20 -44.45 -19.65
N ARG A 650 -17.08 -44.11 -18.68
CA ARG A 650 -18.28 -44.90 -18.40
C ARG A 650 -19.55 -44.13 -18.62
N ILE A 651 -19.64 -42.89 -18.15
CA ILE A 651 -20.85 -42.07 -18.38
C ILE A 651 -20.92 -41.67 -19.84
N ASP A 652 -19.83 -41.18 -20.41
CA ASP A 652 -19.82 -40.75 -21.82
C ASP A 652 -19.98 -41.92 -22.79
N ARG A 653 -19.46 -43.11 -22.47
CA ARG A 653 -19.77 -44.33 -23.24
C ARG A 653 -21.24 -44.71 -23.16
N VAL A 654 -21.83 -44.70 -21.97
CA VAL A 654 -23.25 -45.03 -21.81
C VAL A 654 -24.15 -43.98 -22.48
N LEU A 655 -23.75 -42.71 -22.47
CA LEU A 655 -24.43 -41.64 -23.20
C LEU A 655 -24.29 -41.81 -24.71
N ALA A 656 -23.10 -42.18 -25.21
CA ALA A 656 -22.87 -42.49 -26.62
C ALA A 656 -23.69 -43.71 -27.07
N GLU A 657 -23.69 -44.80 -26.30
CA GLU A 657 -24.51 -46.00 -26.57
C GLU A 657 -26.01 -45.71 -26.52
N ARG A 658 -26.47 -44.83 -25.62
CA ARG A 658 -27.86 -44.38 -25.59
C ARG A 658 -28.20 -43.50 -26.78
N HIS A 659 -27.33 -42.56 -27.15
CA HIS A 659 -27.51 -41.75 -28.33
C HIS A 659 -27.55 -42.59 -29.61
N GLU A 660 -26.71 -43.63 -29.70
CA GLU A 660 -26.71 -44.57 -30.81
C GLU A 660 -27.99 -45.41 -30.84
N LYS A 661 -28.50 -45.86 -29.68
CA LYS A 661 -29.79 -46.56 -29.58
C LYS A 661 -30.99 -45.66 -29.89
N ASP A 662 -30.98 -44.39 -29.48
CA ASP A 662 -32.02 -43.43 -29.79
C ASP A 662 -32.01 -43.05 -31.27
N GLN A 663 -30.83 -42.94 -31.89
CA GLN A 663 -30.71 -42.77 -33.33
C GLN A 663 -31.18 -44.03 -34.10
N ALA A 664 -30.82 -45.23 -33.65
CA ALA A 664 -31.29 -46.49 -34.23
C ALA A 664 -32.81 -46.69 -34.12
N ASN A 665 -33.42 -46.28 -33.00
CA ASN A 665 -34.88 -46.31 -32.82
C ASN A 665 -35.62 -45.20 -33.59
N SER A 666 -34.96 -44.08 -33.91
CA SER A 666 -35.56 -42.99 -34.69
C SER A 666 -35.65 -43.28 -36.21
N GLY A 667 -34.93 -44.29 -36.70
CA GLY A 667 -34.90 -44.67 -38.13
C GLY A 667 -35.97 -45.67 -38.61
N GLY A 668 -36.83 -46.17 -37.71
CA GLY A 668 -37.74 -47.28 -37.99
C GLY A 668 -39.19 -46.92 -38.32
N ARG A 669 -39.45 -46.10 -39.35
CA ARG A 669 -40.78 -46.01 -40.00
C ARG A 669 -40.76 -46.70 -41.37
N ARG A 670 -41.18 -47.96 -41.41
CA ARG A 670 -41.79 -48.64 -42.59
C ARG A 670 -43.02 -49.38 -42.07
N SER A 671 -44.21 -48.85 -42.34
CA SER A 671 -45.09 -49.19 -43.48
C SER A 671 -46.20 -50.15 -43.05
N ARG A 672 -47.44 -49.70 -43.26
CA ARG A 672 -48.67 -50.50 -43.21
C ARG A 672 -48.56 -51.76 -44.07
N GLN A 673 -49.15 -52.85 -43.58
CA GLN A 673 -50.18 -53.71 -44.22
C GLN A 673 -50.36 -54.90 -43.26
N GLY A 674 -51.51 -55.10 -42.62
CA GLY A 674 -52.71 -55.61 -43.27
C GLY A 674 -52.75 -57.13 -43.05
N THR A 675 -53.53 -57.56 -42.06
CA THR A 675 -53.88 -58.96 -41.77
C THR A 675 -54.44 -59.68 -43.01
N PRO A 676 -54.41 -61.04 -43.03
CA PRO A 676 -55.70 -61.71 -42.97
C PRO A 676 -55.76 -63.02 -42.15
N ILE A 677 -56.95 -63.22 -41.57
CA ILE A 677 -57.53 -64.38 -40.84
C ILE A 677 -57.01 -64.62 -39.43
#